data_AF-A0A2M7D0Y0-F1
#
_entry.id   AF-A0A2M7D0Y0-F1
#
_cell.length_a   1.000
_cell.length_b   1.000
_cell.length_c   1.000
_cell.angle_alpha   90.00
_cell.angle_beta   90.00
_cell.angle_gamma   90.00
#
_symmetry.space_group_name_H-M   'P 1'
#
loop_
_entity.id
_entity.type
_entity.pdbx_description
1 polymer ?
#
loop_
_entity_poly.entity_id
_entity_poly.type
_entity_poly.pdbx_seq_one_letter_code
_entity_poly.pdbx_strand_id
1 'polypeptide(L)'
;MRTKYFSSARVASLASLAIKGVYVLFTKLKEKVKSLSRFVFLVTVLMFLSTSMYAADQVVTSNADSGAGTLRQALLDVTASGTITFNLAGGSETITILSDLVPAVDNLTIDGNNSAGSGTDVTIQVTTPGTSTYRVFSLNPNIGIGGEGLVNTTLKNLTMKGGNVTTSGGVIDARLTNGLTIENCTIRDGKGSYGGGIAYAHSRFNINSLSIVNSRFINNTCTMDGCGLWVSDTSGYGTNGDSASITDSTFDNNDNVDTGYINGYGAATYFLNVDNVTIDKSTFKNNHGNNGAGISGRNSDVGNTANLTVTNSTIHDNGIHTTWASGGGLYWLGKSATISNSTFANNIGTYVGGVFLNGLGNTATTNYHLTNVTIAGNQRIRPTDTNGAGGLYAYDASNPDGTLDIKNCIIANNVSASGANDYVNSSAFFIVNDNGYNIVETGTGITEINNPTSITGDQANLWGTGISVTPTLADNNTTSGTQTLKLLSGSIAIDAGNSAANGSVSVPTVDQRGFARSGSVDIGAYELDQSVAAQPTNYAATTSCTTAACEIATFGNLRWLSENSGEWVNTKSYKQTTDISASYSSSLNGGEGWTPIGNSINNFQGSYDGNNTTISNLYINRTTTEAQGLFGEVEQGSTIKDLTLQDANITVNSGSAIAIGIVIGKAGNEIGNGTGTTVALSNLNIDGGTLTASGSVAKVGALIGGFYDGNITNSHSTATLEHTGTPVGAIGGLIGYAEFANISNSSSEGNVTKATANMTLGGFIGELQAGSTISQCYSNATLKNTNGGFIGGFIGSLDDRNMGELIIEDSYSRSNIIVTSDVKVGGFFSYAFYDTNGNYNTIFRRNYAAGTITGGALGGFGGLVTEPFGKIKIKDSFWDTVTTNETFLGMYSGDVVNDLALYGSPTTNYIIPQENNTRKINF
;
A
#
# COMPACT_ATOMS: atom_id res chain seq x y z
N MET A 1 -58.82 -82.89 -63.31
CA MET A 1 -59.06 -81.53 -63.83
C MET A 1 -57.94 -80.62 -63.37
N ARG A 2 -57.33 -79.92 -64.33
CA ARG A 2 -56.43 -78.75 -64.24
C ARG A 2 -56.08 -78.23 -62.83
N THR A 3 -54.79 -78.21 -62.47
CA THR A 3 -54.09 -76.96 -62.10
C THR A 3 -52.56 -77.10 -62.07
N LYS A 4 -51.93 -76.32 -62.97
CA LYS A 4 -50.60 -75.70 -62.97
C LYS A 4 -49.54 -76.21 -61.96
N TYR A 5 -48.60 -77.00 -62.49
CA TYR A 5 -47.21 -77.04 -62.01
C TYR A 5 -46.53 -75.69 -62.31
N PHE A 6 -46.16 -74.95 -61.26
CA PHE A 6 -45.18 -73.87 -61.39
C PHE A 6 -43.80 -74.50 -61.56
N SER A 7 -43.16 -74.22 -62.71
CA SER A 7 -41.82 -74.70 -63.02
C SER A 7 -40.78 -74.08 -62.09
N SER A 8 -39.83 -74.91 -61.65
CA SER A 8 -38.68 -74.57 -60.81
C SER A 8 -37.87 -73.34 -61.29
N ALA A 9 -37.99 -72.97 -62.57
CA ALA A 9 -37.38 -71.79 -63.16
C ALA A 9 -37.89 -70.46 -62.56
N ARG A 10 -39.17 -70.36 -62.15
CA ARG A 10 -39.71 -69.13 -61.55
C ARG A 10 -39.28 -68.92 -60.10
N VAL A 11 -39.07 -70.01 -59.34
CA VAL A 11 -38.58 -69.95 -57.95
C VAL A 11 -37.07 -69.62 -57.92
N ALA A 12 -36.28 -70.18 -58.85
CA ALA A 12 -34.86 -69.85 -58.99
C ALA A 12 -34.62 -68.40 -59.45
N SER A 13 -35.49 -67.87 -60.34
CA SER A 13 -35.45 -66.47 -60.79
C SER A 13 -35.75 -65.47 -59.66
N LEU A 14 -36.78 -65.74 -58.83
CA LEU A 14 -37.12 -64.91 -57.68
C LEU A 14 -36.05 -64.96 -56.58
N ALA A 15 -35.47 -66.14 -56.31
CA ALA A 15 -34.36 -66.29 -55.37
C ALA A 15 -33.10 -65.57 -55.85
N SER A 16 -32.76 -65.66 -57.14
CA SER A 16 -31.61 -64.95 -57.74
C SER A 16 -31.78 -63.43 -57.68
N LEU A 17 -33.00 -62.92 -57.93
CA LEU A 17 -33.30 -61.49 -57.86
C LEU A 17 -33.28 -60.98 -56.41
N ALA A 18 -33.80 -61.76 -55.46
CA ALA A 18 -33.71 -61.45 -54.03
C ALA A 18 -32.26 -61.45 -53.53
N ILE A 19 -31.44 -62.43 -53.93
CA ILE A 19 -30.01 -62.49 -53.56
C ILE A 19 -29.24 -61.32 -54.18
N LYS A 20 -29.50 -60.94 -55.44
CA LYS A 20 -28.90 -59.74 -56.05
C LYS A 20 -29.35 -58.45 -55.36
N GLY A 21 -30.63 -58.33 -55.01
CA GLY A 21 -31.16 -57.19 -54.26
C GLY A 21 -30.53 -57.06 -52.88
N VAL A 22 -30.40 -58.17 -52.16
CA VAL A 22 -29.72 -58.25 -50.86
C VAL A 22 -28.23 -57.94 -51.00
N TYR A 23 -27.55 -58.45 -52.03
CA TYR A 23 -26.14 -58.14 -52.28
C TYR A 23 -25.91 -56.66 -52.58
N VAL A 24 -26.74 -56.04 -53.43
CA VAL A 24 -26.67 -54.59 -53.71
C VAL A 24 -26.99 -53.77 -52.46
N LEU A 25 -27.96 -54.20 -51.64
CA LEU A 25 -28.28 -53.57 -50.36
C LEU A 25 -27.10 -53.67 -49.39
N PHE A 26 -26.48 -54.84 -49.25
CA PHE A 26 -25.28 -55.04 -48.42
C PHE A 26 -24.09 -54.24 -48.95
N THR A 27 -23.93 -54.09 -50.27
CA THR A 27 -22.84 -53.30 -50.85
C THR A 27 -23.04 -51.81 -50.57
N LYS A 28 -24.27 -51.30 -50.76
CA LYS A 28 -24.64 -49.92 -50.39
C LYS A 28 -24.57 -49.68 -48.88
N LEU A 29 -24.90 -50.69 -48.06
CA LEU A 29 -24.76 -50.63 -46.61
C LEU A 29 -23.27 -50.62 -46.23
N LYS A 30 -22.41 -51.40 -46.89
CA LYS A 30 -20.95 -51.39 -46.68
C LYS A 30 -20.34 -50.05 -47.07
N GLU A 31 -20.81 -49.42 -48.15
CA GLU A 31 -20.37 -48.07 -48.51
C GLU A 31 -20.90 -47.00 -47.56
N LYS A 32 -22.16 -47.08 -47.12
CA LYS A 32 -22.69 -46.21 -46.06
C LYS A 32 -21.99 -46.40 -44.73
N VAL A 33 -21.63 -47.63 -44.35
CA VAL A 33 -20.86 -47.94 -43.13
C VAL A 33 -19.42 -47.46 -43.26
N LYS A 34 -18.80 -47.53 -44.45
CA LYS A 34 -17.48 -46.92 -44.71
C LYS A 34 -17.55 -45.40 -44.72
N SER A 35 -18.62 -44.81 -45.24
CA SER A 35 -18.88 -43.37 -45.20
C SER A 35 -19.13 -42.91 -43.77
N LEU A 36 -19.89 -43.68 -42.99
CA LEU A 36 -20.14 -43.44 -41.57
C LEU A 36 -18.88 -43.68 -40.74
N SER A 37 -18.06 -44.68 -41.05
CA SER A 37 -16.78 -44.89 -40.34
C SER A 37 -15.77 -43.82 -40.70
N ARG A 38 -15.76 -43.31 -41.94
CA ARG A 38 -14.96 -42.15 -42.35
C ARG A 38 -15.49 -40.86 -41.73
N PHE A 39 -16.80 -40.70 -41.59
CA PHE A 39 -17.41 -39.55 -40.93
C PHE A 39 -17.17 -39.59 -39.42
N VAL A 40 -17.35 -40.74 -38.78
CA VAL A 40 -17.01 -40.97 -37.37
C VAL A 40 -15.52 -40.79 -37.17
N PHE A 41 -14.65 -41.33 -38.04
CA PHE A 41 -13.20 -41.11 -38.01
C PHE A 41 -12.83 -39.65 -38.25
N LEU A 42 -13.49 -38.93 -39.16
CA LEU A 42 -13.27 -37.50 -39.39
C LEU A 42 -13.76 -36.68 -38.19
N VAL A 43 -14.87 -37.05 -37.56
CA VAL A 43 -15.38 -36.44 -36.32
C VAL A 43 -14.50 -36.78 -35.13
N THR A 44 -13.96 -38.00 -35.03
CA THR A 44 -12.97 -38.34 -33.99
C THR A 44 -11.66 -37.64 -34.25
N VAL A 45 -11.19 -37.55 -35.50
CA VAL A 45 -10.01 -36.76 -35.88
C VAL A 45 -10.27 -35.27 -35.68
N LEU A 46 -11.48 -34.74 -35.89
CA LEU A 46 -11.86 -33.37 -35.52
C LEU A 46 -11.97 -33.18 -34.00
N MET A 47 -12.36 -34.20 -33.23
CA MET A 47 -12.35 -34.21 -31.76
C MET A 47 -10.94 -34.44 -31.17
N PHE A 48 -10.02 -35.04 -31.93
CA PHE A 48 -8.59 -35.18 -31.61
C PHE A 48 -7.76 -33.99 -32.13
N LEU A 49 -8.24 -33.28 -33.16
CA LEU A 49 -7.72 -32.00 -33.66
C LEU A 49 -8.32 -30.80 -32.92
N SER A 50 -9.45 -30.97 -32.21
CA SER A 50 -9.71 -30.21 -31.00
C SER A 50 -8.79 -30.76 -29.92
N THR A 51 -7.48 -30.64 -30.13
CA THR A 51 -6.58 -30.44 -29.01
C THR A 51 -7.23 -29.35 -28.20
N SER A 52 -7.49 -29.65 -26.92
CA SER A 52 -7.71 -28.64 -25.89
C SER A 52 -6.84 -27.45 -26.27
N MET A 53 -7.46 -26.36 -26.70
CA MET A 53 -6.74 -25.12 -26.90
C MET A 53 -6.36 -24.75 -25.47
N TYR A 54 -5.19 -25.24 -25.03
CA TYR A 54 -4.66 -24.93 -23.72
C TYR A 54 -4.66 -23.41 -23.65
N ALA A 55 -5.12 -22.88 -22.52
CA ALA A 55 -5.13 -21.45 -22.30
C ALA A 55 -3.74 -20.92 -22.64
N ALA A 56 -3.65 -20.09 -23.68
CA ALA A 56 -2.37 -19.63 -24.17
C ALA A 56 -1.91 -18.51 -23.24
N ASP A 57 -1.10 -18.85 -22.25
CA ASP A 57 -0.50 -17.86 -21.37
C ASP A 57 0.33 -16.88 -22.19
N GLN A 58 0.15 -15.60 -21.92
CA GLN A 58 0.86 -14.52 -22.59
C GLN A 58 1.90 -13.94 -21.66
N VAL A 59 3.05 -13.56 -22.22
CA VAL A 59 4.12 -12.91 -21.48
C VAL A 59 4.36 -11.54 -22.08
N VAL A 60 4.21 -10.51 -21.25
CA VAL A 60 4.53 -9.13 -21.62
C VAL A 60 6.03 -8.93 -21.48
N THR A 61 6.69 -8.55 -22.57
CA THR A 61 8.14 -8.33 -22.65
C THR A 61 8.51 -6.90 -23.01
N SER A 62 7.53 -6.03 -23.21
CA SER A 62 7.71 -4.63 -23.56
C SER A 62 6.79 -3.74 -22.72
N ASN A 63 7.33 -2.62 -22.25
CA ASN A 63 6.60 -1.61 -21.50
C ASN A 63 5.94 -0.54 -22.37
N ALA A 64 6.02 -0.66 -23.69
CA ALA A 64 5.30 0.19 -24.62
C ALA A 64 3.78 -0.08 -24.58
N ASP A 65 2.96 0.91 -24.93
CA ASP A 65 1.50 0.79 -24.97
C ASP A 65 0.98 -0.11 -26.11
N SER A 66 1.73 -0.23 -27.22
CA SER A 66 1.30 -1.00 -28.40
C SER A 66 2.46 -1.63 -29.17
N GLY A 67 2.15 -2.64 -29.97
CA GLY A 67 3.13 -3.42 -30.74
C GLY A 67 3.43 -4.77 -30.10
N ALA A 68 4.35 -5.52 -30.72
CA ALA A 68 4.70 -6.87 -30.29
C ALA A 68 5.25 -6.89 -28.85
N GLY A 69 4.82 -7.87 -28.06
CA GLY A 69 5.28 -8.08 -26.68
C GLY A 69 4.71 -7.11 -25.64
N THR A 70 3.78 -6.22 -26.02
CA THR A 70 3.13 -5.29 -25.10
C THR A 70 1.93 -5.91 -24.40
N LEU A 71 1.51 -5.32 -23.27
CA LEU A 71 0.30 -5.73 -22.57
C LEU A 71 -0.95 -5.66 -23.47
N ARG A 72 -1.04 -4.62 -24.31
CA ARG A 72 -2.16 -4.48 -25.24
C ARG A 72 -2.21 -5.61 -26.26
N GLN A 73 -1.05 -6.05 -26.76
CA GLN A 73 -0.97 -7.21 -27.65
C GLN A 73 -1.31 -8.51 -26.91
N ALA A 74 -0.78 -8.71 -25.69
CA ALA A 74 -1.09 -9.87 -24.85
C ALA A 74 -2.61 -9.99 -24.57
N LEU A 75 -3.30 -8.87 -24.32
CA LEU A 75 -4.76 -8.83 -24.14
C LEU A 75 -5.55 -9.22 -25.41
N LEU A 76 -4.98 -9.06 -26.60
CA LEU A 76 -5.59 -9.50 -27.86
C LEU A 76 -5.33 -10.99 -28.14
N ASP A 77 -4.17 -11.49 -27.72
CA ASP A 77 -3.71 -12.84 -28.02
C ASP A 77 -4.15 -13.89 -26.97
N VAL A 78 -4.41 -13.45 -25.74
CA VAL A 78 -4.87 -14.32 -24.65
C VAL A 78 -6.23 -14.92 -25.00
N THR A 79 -6.41 -16.19 -24.64
CA THR A 79 -7.66 -16.93 -24.83
C THR A 79 -8.44 -17.02 -23.51
N ALA A 80 -9.71 -17.44 -23.54
CA ALA A 80 -10.48 -17.65 -22.33
C ALA A 80 -9.74 -18.56 -21.32
N SER A 81 -9.83 -18.23 -20.04
CA SER A 81 -9.08 -18.86 -18.93
C SER A 81 -7.56 -18.72 -18.99
N GLY A 82 -7.01 -17.84 -19.85
CA GLY A 82 -5.58 -17.59 -19.98
C GLY A 82 -5.02 -16.65 -18.92
N THR A 83 -3.71 -16.77 -18.69
CA THR A 83 -2.95 -15.91 -17.78
C THR A 83 -2.03 -14.98 -18.56
N ILE A 84 -1.99 -13.71 -18.19
CA ILE A 84 -0.96 -12.76 -18.63
C ILE A 84 0.04 -12.57 -17.49
N THR A 85 1.32 -12.76 -17.79
CA THR A 85 2.46 -12.55 -16.88
C THR A 85 3.46 -11.56 -17.47
N PHE A 86 4.49 -11.19 -16.72
CA PHE A 86 5.48 -10.19 -17.14
C PHE A 86 6.91 -10.74 -17.12
N ASN A 87 7.70 -10.26 -18.08
CA ASN A 87 9.12 -10.50 -18.20
C ASN A 87 9.79 -9.20 -18.67
N LEU A 88 9.57 -8.14 -17.91
CA LEU A 88 10.15 -6.81 -18.10
C LEU A 88 11.46 -6.75 -17.32
N ALA A 89 12.52 -6.24 -17.94
CA ALA A 89 13.79 -6.07 -17.24
C ALA A 89 13.67 -5.06 -16.09
N GLY A 90 14.51 -5.24 -15.07
CA GLY A 90 14.68 -4.28 -13.96
C GLY A 90 14.77 -2.82 -14.43
N GLY A 91 13.97 -1.93 -13.82
CA GLY A 91 13.86 -0.51 -14.18
C GLY A 91 12.88 -0.20 -15.30
N SER A 92 12.24 -1.21 -15.90
CA SER A 92 11.24 -1.07 -16.99
C SER A 92 9.84 -1.60 -16.63
N GLU A 93 9.55 -1.83 -15.35
CA GLU A 93 8.32 -2.45 -14.86
C GLU A 93 7.09 -1.52 -14.87
N THR A 94 7.22 -0.31 -15.41
CA THR A 94 6.11 0.63 -15.60
C THR A 94 5.63 0.65 -17.04
N ILE A 95 4.38 0.25 -17.26
CA ILE A 95 3.67 0.34 -18.54
C ILE A 95 2.77 1.58 -18.51
N THR A 96 3.09 2.58 -19.33
CA THR A 96 2.25 3.77 -19.50
C THR A 96 1.32 3.59 -20.70
N ILE A 97 0.02 3.52 -20.45
CA ILE A 97 -1.00 3.32 -21.48
C ILE A 97 -1.53 4.65 -22.01
N LEU A 98 -2.01 4.64 -23.27
CA LEU A 98 -2.55 5.84 -23.94
C LEU A 98 -4.09 5.86 -24.03
N SER A 99 -4.74 4.75 -23.68
CA SER A 99 -6.20 4.59 -23.61
C SER A 99 -6.56 3.37 -22.76
N ASP A 100 -7.81 3.30 -22.28
CA ASP A 100 -8.35 2.16 -21.52
C ASP A 100 -7.91 0.82 -22.11
N LEU A 101 -7.46 -0.09 -21.25
CA LEU A 101 -7.30 -1.49 -21.59
C LEU A 101 -8.66 -2.17 -21.50
N VAL A 102 -9.05 -2.85 -22.59
CA VAL A 102 -10.35 -3.51 -22.72
C VAL A 102 -10.14 -4.99 -23.00
N PRO A 103 -10.05 -5.83 -21.95
CA PRO A 103 -10.03 -7.27 -22.12
C PRO A 103 -11.35 -7.78 -22.72
N ALA A 104 -11.26 -8.81 -23.56
CA ALA A 104 -12.41 -9.37 -24.30
C ALA A 104 -12.57 -10.89 -24.14
N VAL A 105 -11.94 -11.50 -23.13
CA VAL A 105 -11.99 -12.94 -22.87
C VAL A 105 -12.44 -13.28 -21.45
N ASP A 106 -13.17 -14.38 -21.32
CA ASP A 106 -13.68 -14.88 -20.04
C ASP A 106 -12.58 -15.49 -19.16
N ASN A 107 -12.75 -15.38 -17.84
CA ASN A 107 -11.88 -15.99 -16.83
C ASN A 107 -10.40 -15.57 -16.96
N LEU A 108 -10.15 -14.31 -17.33
CA LEU A 108 -8.80 -13.77 -17.50
C LEU A 108 -8.09 -13.62 -16.16
N THR A 109 -6.82 -14.04 -16.10
CA THR A 109 -5.90 -13.65 -15.02
C THR A 109 -4.81 -12.73 -15.56
N ILE A 110 -4.57 -11.60 -14.90
CA ILE A 110 -3.38 -10.76 -15.11
C ILE A 110 -2.58 -10.78 -13.81
N ASP A 111 -1.41 -11.41 -13.86
CA ASP A 111 -0.49 -11.57 -12.74
C ASP A 111 0.76 -10.73 -12.98
N GLY A 112 0.95 -9.69 -12.18
CA GLY A 112 2.09 -8.79 -12.23
C GLY A 112 3.42 -9.40 -11.76
N ASN A 113 3.46 -10.69 -11.42
CA ASN A 113 4.71 -11.41 -11.18
C ASN A 113 5.66 -11.26 -12.39
N ASN A 114 6.76 -10.56 -12.15
CA ASN A 114 7.73 -10.23 -13.18
C ASN A 114 9.03 -11.03 -13.00
N SER A 115 9.17 -12.09 -13.79
CA SER A 115 10.27 -13.05 -13.67
C SER A 115 11.67 -12.47 -13.92
N ALA A 116 11.79 -11.38 -14.70
CA ALA A 116 13.04 -10.65 -14.92
C ALA A 116 13.08 -9.27 -14.24
N GLY A 117 12.10 -8.99 -13.38
CA GLY A 117 11.98 -7.72 -12.68
C GLY A 117 12.98 -7.56 -11.54
N SER A 118 13.03 -6.34 -11.03
CA SER A 118 13.80 -5.95 -9.84
C SER A 118 13.20 -6.43 -8.51
N GLY A 119 12.04 -7.10 -8.55
CA GLY A 119 11.27 -7.49 -7.36
C GLY A 119 10.17 -6.49 -6.98
N THR A 120 10.06 -5.35 -7.67
CA THR A 120 8.92 -4.44 -7.53
C THR A 120 7.71 -4.93 -8.33
N ASP A 121 6.50 -4.67 -7.84
CA ASP A 121 5.27 -4.91 -8.58
C ASP A 121 5.26 -4.19 -9.94
N VAL A 122 4.73 -4.86 -10.96
CA VAL A 122 4.50 -4.22 -12.26
C VAL A 122 3.48 -3.10 -12.10
N THR A 123 3.84 -1.91 -12.59
CA THR A 123 2.97 -0.75 -12.58
C THR A 123 2.30 -0.56 -13.94
N ILE A 124 0.96 -0.47 -13.96
CA ILE A 124 0.18 -0.08 -15.14
C ILE A 124 -0.46 1.27 -14.84
N GLN A 125 -0.16 2.28 -15.64
CA GLN A 125 -0.63 3.64 -15.39
C GLN A 125 -1.10 4.35 -16.64
N VAL A 126 -2.04 5.27 -16.46
CA VAL A 126 -2.36 6.30 -17.46
C VAL A 126 -1.19 7.28 -17.62
N THR A 127 -1.18 8.09 -18.69
CA THR A 127 -0.09 9.05 -18.97
C THR A 127 0.17 10.02 -17.80
N THR A 128 -0.88 10.47 -17.12
CA THR A 128 -0.78 11.36 -15.96
C THR A 128 -1.82 10.94 -14.92
N PRO A 129 -1.42 10.15 -13.90
CA PRO A 129 -2.32 9.69 -12.85
C PRO A 129 -3.13 10.83 -12.22
N GLY A 130 -4.42 10.56 -11.95
CA GLY A 130 -5.37 11.52 -11.39
C GLY A 130 -5.75 12.69 -12.30
N THR A 131 -5.29 12.71 -13.55
CA THR A 131 -5.52 13.80 -14.53
C THR A 131 -5.96 13.31 -15.91
N SER A 132 -5.37 12.24 -16.43
CA SER A 132 -5.73 11.69 -17.75
C SER A 132 -7.22 11.36 -17.83
N THR A 133 -7.89 11.65 -18.95
CA THR A 133 -9.35 11.53 -19.07
C THR A 133 -9.85 10.10 -19.32
N TYR A 134 -9.04 9.10 -19.01
CA TYR A 134 -9.25 7.69 -19.28
C TYR A 134 -8.70 6.87 -18.11
N ARG A 135 -9.06 5.59 -17.99
CA ARG A 135 -8.74 4.73 -16.85
C ARG A 135 -7.73 3.65 -17.24
N VAL A 136 -7.34 2.80 -16.29
CA VAL A 136 -6.46 1.65 -16.59
C VAL A 136 -7.25 0.56 -17.30
N PHE A 137 -8.27 0.02 -16.63
CA PHE A 137 -9.08 -1.07 -17.16
C PHE A 137 -10.54 -0.68 -17.31
N SER A 138 -11.12 -1.01 -18.45
CA SER A 138 -12.56 -1.03 -18.67
C SER A 138 -12.95 -2.48 -18.95
N LEU A 139 -13.31 -3.19 -17.89
CA LEU A 139 -13.71 -4.59 -17.96
C LEU A 139 -15.16 -4.64 -18.41
N ASN A 140 -15.38 -5.21 -19.60
CA ASN A 140 -16.69 -5.38 -20.24
C ASN A 140 -17.45 -4.09 -20.66
N PRO A 141 -16.92 -3.27 -21.59
CA PRO A 141 -17.58 -2.03 -22.02
C PRO A 141 -18.73 -2.21 -23.02
N ASN A 142 -19.06 -3.44 -23.45
CA ASN A 142 -19.72 -3.66 -24.76
C ASN A 142 -21.08 -4.36 -24.75
N ILE A 143 -21.82 -4.39 -23.63
CA ILE A 143 -23.16 -5.01 -23.63
C ILE A 143 -24.26 -3.98 -23.42
N GLY A 144 -24.78 -3.50 -24.55
CA GLY A 144 -26.16 -3.06 -24.63
C GLY A 144 -27.08 -4.29 -24.54
N ILE A 145 -27.94 -4.33 -23.53
CA ILE A 145 -29.20 -5.09 -23.50
C ILE A 145 -29.07 -6.59 -23.89
N GLY A 146 -28.52 -7.43 -22.99
CA GLY A 146 -28.83 -8.87 -22.95
C GLY A 146 -27.75 -9.89 -23.34
N GLY A 147 -26.48 -9.51 -23.43
CA GLY A 147 -25.36 -10.46 -23.52
C GLY A 147 -24.84 -10.89 -22.14
N GLU A 148 -24.39 -12.14 -22.02
CA GLU A 148 -23.66 -12.62 -20.83
C GLU A 148 -22.30 -11.91 -20.78
N GLY A 149 -22.02 -11.20 -19.70
CA GLY A 149 -20.78 -10.46 -19.50
C GLY A 149 -19.56 -11.36 -19.25
N LEU A 150 -18.36 -10.76 -19.24
CA LEU A 150 -17.14 -11.49 -18.91
C LEU A 150 -17.30 -12.26 -17.60
N VAL A 151 -17.01 -13.56 -17.63
CA VAL A 151 -17.40 -14.44 -16.51
C VAL A 151 -16.58 -14.19 -15.25
N ASN A 152 -15.26 -14.03 -15.32
CA ASN A 152 -14.43 -13.64 -14.18
C ASN A 152 -13.16 -12.90 -14.64
N THR A 153 -12.66 -11.97 -13.84
CA THR A 153 -11.33 -11.38 -14.02
C THR A 153 -10.57 -11.37 -12.70
N THR A 154 -9.32 -11.83 -12.73
CA THR A 154 -8.40 -11.78 -11.60
C THR A 154 -7.24 -10.85 -11.96
N LEU A 155 -7.02 -9.83 -11.14
CA LEU A 155 -5.86 -8.94 -11.20
C LEU A 155 -5.04 -9.17 -9.93
N LYS A 156 -3.76 -9.47 -10.06
CA LYS A 156 -2.91 -9.70 -8.88
C LYS A 156 -1.47 -9.25 -9.04
N ASN A 157 -0.79 -8.90 -7.95
CA ASN A 157 0.62 -8.47 -7.89
C ASN A 157 0.91 -7.22 -8.75
N LEU A 158 -0.01 -6.26 -8.75
CA LEU A 158 0.02 -5.10 -9.65
C LEU A 158 -0.17 -3.78 -8.90
N THR A 159 0.57 -2.77 -9.33
CA THR A 159 0.23 -1.38 -9.03
C THR A 159 -0.51 -0.76 -10.21
N MET A 160 -1.69 -0.18 -9.97
CA MET A 160 -2.52 0.46 -10.99
C MET A 160 -2.82 1.90 -10.62
N LYS A 161 -2.48 2.83 -11.54
CA LYS A 161 -2.66 4.27 -11.32
C LYS A 161 -3.64 4.86 -12.35
N GLY A 162 -4.80 5.29 -11.85
CA GLY A 162 -5.94 5.71 -12.67
C GLY A 162 -5.91 7.15 -13.14
N GLY A 163 -6.88 7.54 -13.95
CA GLY A 163 -7.07 8.90 -14.44
C GLY A 163 -8.22 9.64 -13.77
N ASN A 164 -8.64 10.77 -14.33
CA ASN A 164 -9.82 11.53 -13.96
C ASN A 164 -10.92 11.40 -15.02
N VAL A 165 -11.83 10.44 -14.81
CA VAL A 165 -12.95 10.18 -15.73
C VAL A 165 -14.21 10.88 -15.25
N THR A 166 -15.09 11.26 -16.18
CA THR A 166 -16.40 11.86 -15.86
C THR A 166 -17.48 10.83 -15.55
N THR A 167 -17.13 9.54 -15.55
CA THR A 167 -18.02 8.39 -15.28
C THR A 167 -17.54 7.66 -14.02
N SER A 168 -18.07 6.46 -13.75
CA SER A 168 -17.55 5.59 -12.69
C SER A 168 -16.19 4.96 -13.06
N GLY A 169 -15.41 4.54 -12.06
CA GLY A 169 -14.20 3.75 -12.24
C GLY A 169 -13.00 4.56 -12.74
N GLY A 170 -12.29 5.25 -11.85
CA GLY A 170 -11.12 6.05 -12.22
C GLY A 170 -9.86 5.23 -12.52
N VAL A 171 -9.70 4.09 -11.85
CA VAL A 171 -8.68 3.08 -12.18
C VAL A 171 -9.30 1.94 -12.97
N ILE A 172 -10.40 1.36 -12.45
CA ILE A 172 -11.08 0.21 -13.04
C ILE A 172 -12.59 0.47 -13.09
N ASP A 173 -13.17 0.33 -14.26
CA ASP A 173 -14.61 0.17 -14.44
C ASP A 173 -14.88 -1.31 -14.73
N ALA A 174 -15.57 -2.00 -13.82
CA ALA A 174 -15.83 -3.43 -13.89
C ALA A 174 -17.33 -3.74 -13.90
N ARG A 175 -18.13 -2.83 -14.44
CA ARG A 175 -19.57 -3.01 -14.52
C ARG A 175 -19.93 -4.18 -15.45
N LEU A 176 -20.97 -4.91 -15.08
CA LEU A 176 -21.53 -6.05 -15.84
C LEU A 176 -20.60 -7.26 -15.94
N THR A 177 -19.71 -7.48 -14.97
CA THR A 177 -18.86 -8.67 -14.87
C THR A 177 -19.44 -9.64 -13.85
N ASN A 178 -19.29 -10.97 -14.03
CA ASN A 178 -19.85 -11.93 -13.05
C ASN A 178 -18.95 -12.11 -11.81
N GLY A 179 -17.67 -11.73 -11.89
CA GLY A 179 -16.76 -11.78 -10.77
C GLY A 179 -15.46 -10.99 -11.00
N LEU A 180 -14.99 -10.34 -9.95
CA LEU A 180 -13.71 -9.62 -9.93
C LEU A 180 -12.91 -10.03 -8.71
N THR A 181 -11.66 -10.46 -8.92
CA THR A 181 -10.69 -10.71 -7.86
C THR A 181 -9.54 -9.73 -7.98
N ILE A 182 -9.24 -9.04 -6.88
CA ILE A 182 -8.09 -8.15 -6.72
C ILE A 182 -7.24 -8.72 -5.59
N GLU A 183 -6.00 -9.13 -5.87
CA GLU A 183 -5.14 -9.80 -4.90
C GLU A 183 -3.74 -9.20 -4.91
N ASN A 184 -3.21 -8.77 -3.76
CA ASN A 184 -1.89 -8.16 -3.69
C ASN A 184 -1.72 -7.01 -4.72
N CYS A 185 -2.71 -6.13 -4.80
CA CYS A 185 -2.70 -5.00 -5.73
C CYS A 185 -2.73 -3.67 -4.99
N THR A 186 -2.09 -2.66 -5.59
CA THR A 186 -2.26 -1.26 -5.20
C THR A 186 -3.10 -0.52 -6.24
N ILE A 187 -4.29 -0.07 -5.87
CA ILE A 187 -5.23 0.72 -6.68
C ILE A 187 -5.19 2.17 -6.20
N ARG A 188 -4.68 3.09 -7.03
CA ARG A 188 -4.43 4.45 -6.56
C ARG A 188 -4.63 5.56 -7.57
N ASP A 189 -4.78 6.76 -7.00
CA ASP A 189 -4.78 8.03 -7.69
C ASP A 189 -5.85 8.15 -8.81
N GLY A 190 -6.89 7.31 -8.77
CA GLY A 190 -8.01 7.35 -9.71
C GLY A 190 -9.11 8.32 -9.27
N LYS A 191 -9.77 8.96 -10.24
CA LYS A 191 -10.91 9.84 -10.03
C LYS A 191 -12.08 9.50 -10.94
N GLY A 192 -13.29 9.47 -10.38
CA GLY A 192 -14.53 9.20 -11.10
C GLY A 192 -15.76 9.78 -10.39
N SER A 193 -16.95 9.62 -10.97
CA SER A 193 -18.19 9.98 -10.27
C SER A 193 -18.47 9.01 -9.12
N TYR A 194 -18.32 7.72 -9.38
CA TYR A 194 -18.40 6.64 -8.38
C TYR A 194 -17.16 5.76 -8.51
N GLY A 195 -16.62 5.22 -7.42
CA GLY A 195 -15.50 4.28 -7.54
C GLY A 195 -14.28 4.91 -8.19
N GLY A 196 -13.70 5.96 -7.59
CA GLY A 196 -12.44 6.55 -8.06
C GLY A 196 -11.35 5.51 -8.29
N GLY A 197 -11.25 4.53 -7.38
CA GLY A 197 -10.48 3.31 -7.57
C GLY A 197 -11.23 2.35 -8.49
N ILE A 198 -12.19 1.62 -7.93
CA ILE A 198 -12.97 0.61 -8.65
C ILE A 198 -14.45 0.93 -8.60
N ALA A 199 -15.11 0.88 -9.75
CA ALA A 199 -16.55 0.82 -9.87
C ALA A 199 -16.99 -0.57 -10.31
N TYR A 200 -17.76 -1.25 -9.46
CA TYR A 200 -18.28 -2.58 -9.70
C TYR A 200 -19.81 -2.56 -9.57
N ALA A 201 -20.53 -2.69 -10.70
CA ALA A 201 -21.99 -2.71 -10.68
C ALA A 201 -22.55 -3.66 -11.74
N HIS A 202 -23.69 -4.29 -11.50
CA HIS A 202 -24.13 -5.43 -12.33
C HIS A 202 -25.50 -5.29 -12.98
N SER A 203 -25.87 -6.31 -13.78
CA SER A 203 -27.19 -6.45 -14.43
C SER A 203 -27.93 -7.75 -14.05
N ARG A 204 -29.19 -7.84 -14.49
CA ARG A 204 -30.35 -8.55 -13.92
C ARG A 204 -30.32 -10.09 -13.79
N PHE A 205 -29.22 -10.81 -14.06
CA PHE A 205 -29.32 -12.28 -14.26
C PHE A 205 -28.27 -13.18 -13.59
N ASN A 206 -27.23 -12.65 -12.93
CA ASN A 206 -26.15 -13.47 -12.34
C ASN A 206 -25.90 -13.12 -10.87
N ILE A 207 -25.53 -14.13 -10.07
CA ILE A 207 -24.96 -13.96 -8.72
C ILE A 207 -23.50 -13.56 -8.89
N ASN A 208 -23.10 -12.45 -8.28
CA ASN A 208 -21.78 -11.88 -8.47
C ASN A 208 -20.93 -11.98 -7.20
N SER A 209 -19.62 -12.13 -7.39
CA SER A 209 -18.66 -12.16 -6.29
C SER A 209 -17.49 -11.21 -6.54
N LEU A 210 -17.34 -10.22 -5.67
CA LEU A 210 -16.14 -9.40 -5.54
C LEU A 210 -15.26 -9.96 -4.42
N SER A 211 -13.97 -10.17 -4.72
CA SER A 211 -12.96 -10.57 -3.74
C SER A 211 -11.78 -9.60 -3.79
N ILE A 212 -11.47 -8.98 -2.65
CA ILE A 212 -10.33 -8.09 -2.48
C ILE A 212 -9.47 -8.65 -1.34
N VAL A 213 -8.22 -9.01 -1.65
CA VAL A 213 -7.32 -9.68 -0.71
C VAL A 213 -5.96 -9.00 -0.71
N ASN A 214 -5.39 -8.74 0.46
CA ASN A 214 -4.04 -8.19 0.61
C ASN A 214 -3.79 -6.94 -0.26
N SER A 215 -4.79 -6.08 -0.42
CA SER A 215 -4.76 -5.01 -1.43
C SER A 215 -4.91 -3.63 -0.82
N ARG A 216 -4.41 -2.62 -1.52
CA ARG A 216 -4.33 -1.23 -1.05
C ARG A 216 -5.10 -0.29 -1.97
N PHE A 217 -6.00 0.50 -1.42
CA PHE A 217 -6.79 1.51 -2.12
C PHE A 217 -6.41 2.88 -1.57
N ILE A 218 -5.64 3.66 -2.36
CA ILE A 218 -4.94 4.84 -1.86
C ILE A 218 -5.25 6.07 -2.71
N ASN A 219 -5.58 7.19 -2.07
CA ASN A 219 -5.75 8.50 -2.74
C ASN A 219 -6.77 8.49 -3.90
N ASN A 220 -7.75 7.58 -3.86
CA ASN A 220 -8.78 7.58 -4.88
C ASN A 220 -9.85 8.60 -4.51
N THR A 221 -10.28 9.37 -5.50
CA THR A 221 -11.24 10.46 -5.28
C THR A 221 -12.50 10.27 -6.10
N CYS A 222 -13.62 10.75 -5.62
CA CYS A 222 -14.84 10.74 -6.40
C CYS A 222 -15.77 11.90 -6.05
N THR A 223 -16.74 12.18 -6.92
CA THR A 223 -17.72 13.25 -6.68
C THR A 223 -19.03 12.74 -6.06
N MET A 224 -19.24 11.42 -5.96
CA MET A 224 -20.48 10.82 -5.43
C MET A 224 -20.23 9.81 -4.31
N ASP A 225 -20.01 8.53 -4.63
CA ASP A 225 -19.98 7.47 -3.61
C ASP A 225 -18.85 6.46 -3.86
N GLY A 226 -18.37 5.85 -2.77
CA GLY A 226 -17.41 4.74 -2.75
C GLY A 226 -16.11 5.06 -3.47
N CYS A 227 -15.41 6.14 -3.10
CA CYS A 227 -14.26 6.62 -3.89
C CYS A 227 -13.10 5.64 -4.00
N GLY A 228 -12.81 4.85 -2.96
CA GLY A 228 -11.93 3.69 -3.09
C GLY A 228 -12.60 2.58 -3.91
N LEU A 229 -13.75 2.12 -3.42
CA LEU A 229 -14.54 1.05 -4.03
C LEU A 229 -16.03 1.36 -3.95
N TRP A 230 -16.69 1.28 -5.11
CA TRP A 230 -18.13 1.32 -5.21
C TRP A 230 -18.68 0.00 -5.74
N VAL A 231 -19.60 -0.61 -4.98
CA VAL A 231 -20.29 -1.86 -5.31
C VAL A 231 -21.79 -1.59 -5.37
N SER A 232 -22.46 -1.97 -6.46
CA SER A 232 -23.88 -1.67 -6.64
C SER A 232 -24.67 -2.73 -7.42
N ASP A 233 -25.79 -3.19 -6.84
CA ASP A 233 -26.87 -3.85 -7.58
C ASP A 233 -27.85 -2.83 -8.17
N THR A 234 -27.86 -2.76 -9.50
CA THR A 234 -28.75 -1.88 -10.28
C THR A 234 -29.97 -2.60 -10.87
N SER A 235 -30.12 -3.91 -10.62
CA SER A 235 -31.15 -4.76 -11.21
C SER A 235 -32.56 -4.36 -10.79
N GLY A 236 -32.72 -3.89 -9.54
CA GLY A 236 -34.00 -3.59 -8.91
C GLY A 236 -34.90 -4.82 -8.71
N TYR A 237 -34.34 -6.02 -8.85
CA TYR A 237 -35.03 -7.30 -8.77
C TYR A 237 -34.21 -8.27 -7.92
N GLY A 238 -34.10 -8.03 -6.61
CA GLY A 238 -33.54 -8.91 -5.57
C GLY A 238 -32.99 -10.26 -6.02
N THR A 239 -31.87 -10.26 -6.74
CA THR A 239 -31.15 -11.47 -7.11
C THR A 239 -30.40 -11.94 -5.89
N ASN A 240 -31.04 -12.76 -5.05
CA ASN A 240 -30.41 -13.32 -3.86
C ASN A 240 -29.08 -14.02 -4.20
N GLY A 241 -27.97 -13.49 -3.70
CA GLY A 241 -26.66 -14.13 -3.69
C GLY A 241 -25.45 -13.21 -3.83
N ASP A 242 -25.62 -11.91 -4.13
CA ASP A 242 -24.47 -11.03 -4.42
C ASP A 242 -23.54 -10.87 -3.20
N SER A 243 -22.24 -11.00 -3.43
CA SER A 243 -21.25 -10.99 -2.36
C SER A 243 -20.07 -10.07 -2.65
N ALA A 244 -19.62 -9.37 -1.61
CA ALA A 244 -18.38 -8.62 -1.62
C ALA A 244 -17.55 -9.00 -0.38
N SER A 245 -16.30 -9.38 -0.60
CA SER A 245 -15.35 -9.72 0.46
C SER A 245 -14.10 -8.85 0.37
N ILE A 246 -13.67 -8.34 1.53
CA ILE A 246 -12.45 -7.56 1.71
C ILE A 246 -11.67 -8.22 2.85
N THR A 247 -10.43 -8.64 2.58
CA THR A 247 -9.59 -9.33 3.57
C THR A 247 -8.16 -8.83 3.52
N ASP A 248 -7.55 -8.64 4.69
CA ASP A 248 -6.15 -8.20 4.84
C ASP A 248 -5.83 -6.94 4.01
N SER A 249 -6.79 -6.03 3.83
CA SER A 249 -6.70 -4.93 2.87
C SER A 249 -6.76 -3.57 3.53
N THR A 250 -6.16 -2.57 2.89
CA THR A 250 -6.09 -1.19 3.40
C THR A 250 -6.77 -0.21 2.46
N PHE A 251 -7.67 0.61 3.00
CA PHE A 251 -8.26 1.77 2.33
C PHE A 251 -7.80 3.03 3.04
N ASP A 252 -6.91 3.78 2.38
CA ASP A 252 -6.22 4.93 2.96
C ASP A 252 -6.44 6.20 2.12
N ASN A 253 -6.84 7.27 2.79
CA ASN A 253 -6.92 8.61 2.19
C ASN A 253 -7.77 8.66 0.91
N ASN A 254 -8.86 7.89 0.86
CA ASN A 254 -9.85 8.02 -0.22
C ASN A 254 -10.83 9.14 0.13
N ASP A 255 -11.22 9.93 -0.86
CA ASP A 255 -11.88 11.22 -0.63
C ASP A 255 -13.06 11.46 -1.57
N ASN A 256 -14.24 11.66 -1.00
CA ASN A 256 -15.38 12.21 -1.70
C ASN A 256 -15.26 13.74 -1.78
N VAL A 257 -14.56 14.23 -2.80
CA VAL A 257 -14.25 15.66 -2.96
C VAL A 257 -15.55 16.45 -2.95
N ASP A 258 -15.72 17.32 -1.96
CA ASP A 258 -16.97 18.05 -1.74
C ASP A 258 -17.29 18.99 -2.92
N THR A 259 -18.10 18.50 -3.86
CA THR A 259 -18.69 19.30 -4.94
C THR A 259 -20.05 19.88 -4.55
N GLY A 260 -20.40 19.92 -3.25
CA GLY A 260 -21.73 20.27 -2.77
C GLY A 260 -22.73 19.10 -2.78
N TYR A 261 -22.26 17.86 -2.97
CA TYR A 261 -23.09 16.66 -2.88
C TYR A 261 -23.16 16.17 -1.42
N ILE A 262 -24.09 16.77 -0.67
CA ILE A 262 -24.27 16.56 0.79
C ILE A 262 -24.62 15.10 1.15
N ASN A 263 -25.07 14.30 0.17
CA ASN A 263 -25.51 12.92 0.39
C ASN A 263 -24.47 11.85 0.04
N GLY A 264 -23.20 12.20 -0.22
CA GLY A 264 -22.18 11.19 -0.55
C GLY A 264 -22.07 10.06 0.48
N TYR A 265 -22.03 8.82 0.04
CA TYR A 265 -21.92 7.61 0.85
C TYR A 265 -20.55 6.96 0.65
N GLY A 266 -19.80 6.74 1.72
CA GLY A 266 -18.55 5.98 1.68
C GLY A 266 -17.42 6.67 0.91
N ALA A 267 -16.35 7.09 1.58
CA ALA A 267 -15.16 7.54 0.87
C ALA A 267 -14.24 6.37 0.53
N ALA A 268 -14.01 5.47 1.48
CA ALA A 268 -13.30 4.23 1.21
C ALA A 268 -14.20 3.21 0.46
N THR A 269 -15.35 2.85 1.03
CA THR A 269 -16.25 1.85 0.42
C THR A 269 -17.72 2.24 0.47
N TYR A 270 -18.46 1.93 -0.59
CA TYR A 270 -19.93 1.98 -0.58
C TYR A 270 -20.54 0.73 -1.22
N PHE A 271 -21.41 0.05 -0.46
CA PHE A 271 -22.16 -1.13 -0.89
C PHE A 271 -23.65 -0.79 -1.01
N LEU A 272 -24.15 -0.73 -2.25
CA LEU A 272 -25.56 -0.49 -2.54
C LEU A 272 -26.23 -1.79 -2.96
N ASN A 273 -27.24 -2.22 -2.18
CA ASN A 273 -28.04 -3.42 -2.46
C ASN A 273 -27.18 -4.69 -2.65
N VAL A 274 -26.19 -4.92 -1.78
CA VAL A 274 -25.35 -6.14 -1.78
C VAL A 274 -25.85 -7.09 -0.71
N ASP A 275 -26.10 -8.37 -1.05
CA ASP A 275 -26.69 -9.33 -0.11
C ASP A 275 -25.78 -9.67 1.07
N ASN A 276 -24.49 -9.88 0.81
CA ASN A 276 -23.52 -10.26 1.83
C ASN A 276 -22.21 -9.48 1.63
N VAL A 277 -21.88 -8.67 2.63
CA VAL A 277 -20.61 -7.93 2.70
C VAL A 277 -19.79 -8.49 3.85
N THR A 278 -18.58 -8.97 3.57
CA THR A 278 -17.64 -9.47 4.58
C THR A 278 -16.35 -8.67 4.55
N ILE A 279 -15.93 -8.17 5.71
CA ILE A 279 -14.70 -7.41 5.90
C ILE A 279 -13.95 -8.07 7.04
N ASP A 280 -12.75 -8.60 6.77
CA ASP A 280 -11.91 -9.24 7.77
C ASP A 280 -10.49 -8.65 7.73
N LYS A 281 -9.87 -8.49 8.91
CA LYS A 281 -8.46 -8.10 9.04
C LYS A 281 -8.05 -6.88 8.22
N SER A 282 -8.97 -5.93 8.03
CA SER A 282 -8.77 -4.82 7.10
C SER A 282 -8.72 -3.49 7.83
N THR A 283 -8.02 -2.53 7.24
CA THR A 283 -7.81 -1.18 7.80
C THR A 283 -8.45 -0.12 6.91
N PHE A 284 -9.31 0.71 7.49
CA PHE A 284 -9.95 1.85 6.81
C PHE A 284 -9.54 3.12 7.54
N LYS A 285 -8.66 3.92 6.92
CA LYS A 285 -8.07 5.09 7.57
C LYS A 285 -7.99 6.35 6.73
N ASN A 286 -8.04 7.50 7.40
CA ASN A 286 -7.89 8.83 6.79
C ASN A 286 -8.89 9.11 5.64
N ASN A 287 -9.99 8.36 5.55
CA ASN A 287 -10.94 8.56 4.45
C ASN A 287 -11.89 9.70 4.79
N HIS A 288 -12.23 10.51 3.80
CA HIS A 288 -13.04 11.72 3.98
C HIS A 288 -14.29 11.68 3.10
N GLY A 289 -15.46 11.56 3.72
CA GLY A 289 -16.75 11.49 3.02
C GLY A 289 -17.92 11.69 3.95
N ASN A 290 -19.13 11.85 3.41
CA ASN A 290 -20.26 12.30 4.22
C ASN A 290 -20.89 11.18 5.08
N ASN A 291 -21.43 10.12 4.48
CA ASN A 291 -22.12 9.05 5.22
C ASN A 291 -21.28 7.77 5.29
N GLY A 292 -20.61 7.55 6.42
CA GLY A 292 -19.74 6.39 6.66
C GLY A 292 -18.44 6.50 5.86
N ALA A 293 -17.60 7.48 6.17
CA ALA A 293 -16.39 7.76 5.39
C ALA A 293 -15.45 6.54 5.24
N GLY A 294 -15.33 5.71 6.28
CA GLY A 294 -14.70 4.39 6.18
C GLY A 294 -15.55 3.39 5.41
N ILE A 295 -16.60 2.87 6.06
CA ILE A 295 -17.49 1.85 5.49
C ILE A 295 -18.90 2.41 5.40
N SER A 296 -19.51 2.29 4.22
CA SER A 296 -20.90 2.67 4.00
C SER A 296 -21.68 1.59 3.27
N GLY A 297 -22.90 1.35 3.69
CA GLY A 297 -23.79 0.43 2.99
C GLY A 297 -25.25 0.80 3.13
N ARG A 298 -25.99 0.58 2.04
CA ARG A 298 -27.41 0.89 1.96
C ARG A 298 -28.13 -0.18 1.18
N ASN A 299 -29.22 -0.69 1.75
CA ASN A 299 -30.19 -1.50 1.03
C ASN A 299 -31.49 -0.71 0.81
N SER A 300 -32.00 -0.78 -0.40
CA SER A 300 -33.28 -0.19 -0.82
C SER A 300 -34.24 -1.23 -1.39
N ASP A 301 -33.79 -2.48 -1.57
CA ASP A 301 -34.57 -3.59 -2.08
C ASP A 301 -35.07 -4.48 -0.92
N VAL A 302 -36.39 -4.69 -0.87
CA VAL A 302 -37.05 -5.53 0.13
C VAL A 302 -36.64 -7.01 0.04
N GLY A 303 -36.24 -7.47 -1.15
CA GLY A 303 -35.83 -8.86 -1.41
C GLY A 303 -34.44 -9.21 -0.88
N ASN A 304 -33.51 -8.26 -0.88
CA ASN A 304 -32.09 -8.47 -0.60
C ASN A 304 -31.80 -8.71 0.89
N THR A 305 -30.88 -9.63 1.23
CA THR A 305 -30.55 -9.97 2.63
C THR A 305 -29.75 -8.89 3.35
N ALA A 306 -28.90 -8.13 2.65
CA ALA A 306 -28.05 -7.06 3.16
C ALA A 306 -27.46 -7.32 4.55
N ASN A 307 -26.61 -8.33 4.62
CA ASN A 307 -25.86 -8.72 5.80
C ASN A 307 -24.45 -8.11 5.73
N LEU A 308 -24.05 -7.41 6.79
CA LEU A 308 -22.66 -6.98 6.97
C LEU A 308 -21.97 -7.86 8.02
N THR A 309 -20.77 -8.33 7.74
CA THR A 309 -19.87 -8.94 8.73
C THR A 309 -18.56 -8.18 8.75
N VAL A 310 -18.16 -7.66 9.91
CA VAL A 310 -16.86 -6.99 10.12
C VAL A 310 -16.12 -7.67 11.25
N THR A 311 -14.95 -8.24 10.94
CA THR A 311 -14.12 -8.97 11.91
C THR A 311 -12.67 -8.53 11.88
N ASN A 312 -12.01 -8.56 13.04
CA ASN A 312 -10.56 -8.35 13.17
C ASN A 312 -10.02 -7.06 12.52
N SER A 313 -10.86 -6.04 12.35
CA SER A 313 -10.61 -4.90 11.48
C SER A 313 -10.48 -3.59 12.26
N THR A 314 -9.78 -2.61 11.68
CA THR A 314 -9.60 -1.27 12.28
C THR A 314 -10.16 -0.19 11.36
N ILE A 315 -11.11 0.58 11.88
CA ILE A 315 -11.72 1.71 11.18
C ILE A 315 -11.39 2.95 11.99
N HIS A 316 -10.47 3.79 11.50
CA HIS A 316 -9.99 4.91 12.29
C HIS A 316 -9.63 6.17 11.52
N ASP A 317 -9.64 7.31 12.21
CA ASP A 317 -9.28 8.62 11.66
C ASP A 317 -10.05 8.96 10.35
N ASN A 318 -11.26 8.43 10.18
CA ASN A 318 -12.12 8.76 9.05
C ASN A 318 -12.99 9.97 9.41
N GLY A 319 -13.16 10.89 8.46
CA GLY A 319 -13.81 12.18 8.68
C GLY A 319 -14.85 12.53 7.64
N ILE A 320 -15.52 13.67 7.87
CA ILE A 320 -16.60 14.19 7.02
C ILE A 320 -16.25 15.58 6.49
N HIS A 321 -16.84 15.95 5.34
CA HIS A 321 -16.71 17.31 4.79
C HIS A 321 -17.84 18.24 5.24
N THR A 322 -19.01 17.71 5.60
CA THR A 322 -20.23 18.50 5.83
C THR A 322 -20.80 18.33 7.23
N THR A 323 -21.64 19.28 7.65
CA THR A 323 -22.30 19.31 8.97
C THR A 323 -23.66 18.60 9.01
N TRP A 324 -23.98 17.76 8.01
CA TRP A 324 -25.30 17.11 7.85
C TRP A 324 -25.23 15.59 7.61
N ALA A 325 -24.08 14.97 7.86
CA ALA A 325 -23.82 13.61 7.41
C ALA A 325 -23.67 12.54 8.53
N SER A 326 -24.11 11.32 8.26
CA SER A 326 -24.26 10.28 9.28
C SER A 326 -23.06 9.32 9.29
N GLY A 327 -22.20 9.37 10.32
CA GLY A 327 -21.12 8.39 10.53
C GLY A 327 -19.77 8.79 9.93
N GLY A 328 -18.72 8.82 10.75
CA GLY A 328 -17.33 8.88 10.28
C GLY A 328 -16.75 7.50 9.97
N GLY A 329 -16.95 6.54 10.88
CA GLY A 329 -16.42 5.18 10.76
C GLY A 329 -17.27 4.26 9.88
N LEU A 330 -18.44 3.87 10.39
CA LEU A 330 -19.38 2.97 9.71
C LEU A 330 -20.78 3.57 9.64
N TYR A 331 -21.39 3.48 8.45
CA TYR A 331 -22.81 3.72 8.22
C TYR A 331 -23.44 2.50 7.56
N TRP A 332 -24.39 1.84 8.23
CA TRP A 332 -25.08 0.68 7.69
C TRP A 332 -26.60 0.81 7.76
N LEU A 333 -27.25 0.79 6.59
CA LEU A 333 -28.70 0.68 6.44
C LEU A 333 -29.04 -0.68 5.81
N GLY A 334 -29.23 -1.72 6.64
CA GLY A 334 -29.41 -3.10 6.18
C GLY A 334 -30.33 -3.93 7.08
N LYS A 335 -30.46 -5.24 6.81
CA LYS A 335 -31.25 -6.15 7.66
C LYS A 335 -30.44 -6.66 8.84
N SER A 336 -29.14 -6.88 8.67
CA SER A 336 -28.27 -7.34 9.75
C SER A 336 -26.85 -6.80 9.64
N ALA A 337 -26.17 -6.78 10.79
CA ALA A 337 -24.74 -6.54 10.87
C ALA A 337 -24.16 -7.32 12.06
N THR A 338 -23.09 -8.06 11.83
CA THR A 338 -22.29 -8.74 12.85
C THR A 338 -20.91 -8.10 12.88
N ILE A 339 -20.57 -7.44 13.98
CA ILE A 339 -19.28 -6.78 14.18
C ILE A 339 -18.59 -7.48 15.34
N SER A 340 -17.38 -8.00 15.13
CA SER A 340 -16.64 -8.69 16.18
C SER A 340 -15.15 -8.41 16.14
N ASN A 341 -14.47 -8.44 17.29
CA ASN A 341 -13.02 -8.25 17.38
C ASN A 341 -12.50 -7.05 16.56
N SER A 342 -13.23 -5.95 16.54
CA SER A 342 -12.88 -4.82 15.66
C SER A 342 -12.80 -3.53 16.45
N THR A 343 -11.95 -2.63 15.98
CA THR A 343 -11.66 -1.35 16.63
C THR A 343 -12.14 -0.19 15.77
N PHE A 344 -13.00 0.66 16.31
CA PHE A 344 -13.45 1.92 15.72
C PHE A 344 -12.90 3.07 16.57
N ALA A 345 -11.96 3.85 16.03
CA ALA A 345 -11.31 4.88 16.83
C ALA A 345 -11.08 6.20 16.08
N ASN A 346 -11.19 7.31 16.80
CA ASN A 346 -10.90 8.67 16.27
C ASN A 346 -11.69 9.06 15.01
N ASN A 347 -12.82 8.40 14.72
CA ASN A 347 -13.64 8.76 13.58
C ASN A 347 -14.51 9.98 13.92
N ILE A 348 -14.70 10.87 12.94
CA ILE A 348 -15.41 12.13 13.10
C ILE A 348 -16.67 12.10 12.24
N GLY A 349 -17.83 12.38 12.82
CA GLY A 349 -19.10 12.46 12.09
C GLY A 349 -20.07 13.49 12.66
N THR A 350 -21.14 13.82 11.93
CA THR A 350 -22.10 14.84 12.38
C THR A 350 -23.11 14.24 13.36
N TYR A 351 -23.72 13.10 13.02
CA TYR A 351 -24.69 12.41 13.89
C TYR A 351 -24.04 11.35 14.78
N VAL A 352 -23.03 10.66 14.25
CA VAL A 352 -22.20 9.73 14.99
C VAL A 352 -20.78 9.70 14.45
N GLY A 353 -19.79 9.60 15.33
CA GLY A 353 -18.39 9.46 14.94
C GLY A 353 -18.07 8.02 14.53
N GLY A 354 -18.30 7.07 15.44
CA GLY A 354 -17.95 5.66 15.27
C GLY A 354 -18.90 4.89 14.34
N VAL A 355 -19.96 4.31 14.90
CA VAL A 355 -20.82 3.33 14.24
C VAL A 355 -22.28 3.79 14.20
N PHE A 356 -22.86 3.83 13.01
CA PHE A 356 -24.29 4.08 12.76
C PHE A 356 -24.97 2.82 12.22
N LEU A 357 -25.90 2.26 12.98
CA LEU A 357 -26.75 1.14 12.56
C LEU A 357 -28.19 1.62 12.40
N ASN A 358 -28.75 1.41 11.21
CA ASN A 358 -30.10 1.85 10.89
C ASN A 358 -30.92 0.74 10.24
N GLY A 359 -32.03 0.36 10.88
CA GLY A 359 -32.95 -0.63 10.33
C GLY A 359 -33.72 -0.16 9.10
N LEU A 360 -34.08 -1.11 8.23
CA LEU A 360 -34.73 -0.82 6.94
C LEU A 360 -36.20 -0.38 7.04
N GLY A 361 -36.80 -0.41 8.23
CA GLY A 361 -38.14 0.14 8.45
C GLY A 361 -39.29 -0.55 7.71
N ASN A 362 -39.04 -1.66 7.01
CA ASN A 362 -40.05 -2.55 6.45
C ASN A 362 -40.19 -3.79 7.36
N THR A 363 -41.24 -4.60 7.17
CA THR A 363 -41.66 -5.69 8.08
C THR A 363 -40.71 -6.89 8.22
N ALA A 364 -39.43 -6.76 7.86
CA ALA A 364 -38.40 -7.78 8.04
C ALA A 364 -37.68 -7.57 9.38
N THR A 365 -37.48 -8.63 10.15
CA THR A 365 -36.71 -8.63 11.41
C THR A 365 -35.29 -8.13 11.17
N THR A 366 -34.93 -7.00 11.80
CA THR A 366 -33.57 -6.43 11.80
C THR A 366 -32.79 -6.98 12.99
N ASN A 367 -31.57 -7.47 12.80
CA ASN A 367 -30.78 -8.02 13.91
C ASN A 367 -29.29 -7.64 13.81
N TYR A 368 -28.78 -7.01 14.85
CA TYR A 368 -27.41 -6.51 14.93
C TYR A 368 -26.67 -7.14 16.11
N HIS A 369 -25.42 -7.53 15.90
CA HIS A 369 -24.57 -8.13 16.93
C HIS A 369 -23.24 -7.40 17.02
N LEU A 370 -22.88 -6.90 18.21
CA LEU A 370 -21.55 -6.41 18.54
C LEU A 370 -20.93 -7.31 19.61
N THR A 371 -19.78 -7.91 19.33
CA THR A 371 -19.11 -8.85 20.25
C THR A 371 -17.62 -8.60 20.30
N ASN A 372 -17.08 -8.26 21.47
CA ASN A 372 -15.65 -7.95 21.61
C ASN A 372 -15.21 -6.80 20.69
N VAL A 373 -16.00 -5.74 20.63
CA VAL A 373 -15.74 -4.55 19.81
C VAL A 373 -15.25 -3.41 20.70
N THR A 374 -14.29 -2.63 20.21
CA THR A 374 -13.82 -1.41 20.87
C THR A 374 -14.19 -0.20 20.04
N ILE A 375 -14.99 0.71 20.59
CA ILE A 375 -15.43 1.97 19.97
C ILE A 375 -14.99 3.11 20.90
N ALA A 376 -13.88 3.79 20.58
CA ALA A 376 -13.32 4.80 21.48
C ALA A 376 -12.65 5.99 20.79
N GLY A 377 -12.69 7.18 21.41
CA GLY A 377 -12.09 8.39 20.86
C GLY A 377 -12.82 8.98 19.65
N ASN A 378 -13.98 8.44 19.27
CA ASN A 378 -14.75 8.96 18.13
C ASN A 378 -15.47 10.25 18.50
N GLN A 379 -15.67 11.14 17.53
CA GLN A 379 -16.22 12.46 17.76
C GLN A 379 -17.47 12.74 16.93
N ARG A 380 -18.49 13.25 17.61
CA ARG A 380 -19.66 13.87 17.01
C ARG A 380 -19.56 15.40 17.07
N ILE A 381 -19.62 16.06 15.91
CA ILE A 381 -19.35 17.51 15.81
C ILE A 381 -20.60 18.40 15.68
N ARG A 382 -21.82 17.86 15.62
CA ARG A 382 -23.03 18.69 15.45
C ARG A 382 -23.37 19.47 16.74
N PRO A 383 -23.40 20.82 16.71
CA PRO A 383 -23.41 21.64 17.93
C PRO A 383 -24.80 21.89 18.55
N THR A 384 -25.91 21.53 17.90
CA THR A 384 -27.25 22.04 18.29
C THR A 384 -28.32 20.99 18.58
N ASP A 385 -28.10 19.71 18.27
CA ASP A 385 -29.04 18.63 18.55
C ASP A 385 -28.58 17.73 19.72
N THR A 386 -29.53 17.08 20.38
CA THR A 386 -29.26 16.08 21.44
C THR A 386 -29.30 14.65 20.90
N ASN A 387 -29.72 14.45 19.65
CA ASN A 387 -29.92 13.14 19.04
C ASN A 387 -28.66 12.70 18.28
N GLY A 388 -27.68 12.19 19.01
CA GLY A 388 -26.45 11.65 18.43
C GLY A 388 -25.45 11.16 19.48
N ALA A 389 -24.55 10.27 19.06
CA ALA A 389 -23.52 9.68 19.92
C ALA A 389 -22.13 9.94 19.34
N GLY A 390 -21.08 10.04 20.16
CA GLY A 390 -19.72 9.96 19.64
C GLY A 390 -19.41 8.56 19.10
N GLY A 391 -19.79 7.53 19.87
CA GLY A 391 -19.42 6.12 19.64
C GLY A 391 -20.43 5.36 18.77
N LEU A 392 -21.55 4.94 19.35
CA LEU A 392 -22.54 4.08 18.72
C LEU A 392 -23.92 4.74 18.68
N TYR A 393 -24.53 4.78 17.50
CA TYR A 393 -25.91 5.16 17.30
C TYR A 393 -26.66 4.01 16.66
N ALA A 394 -27.72 3.55 17.33
CA ALA A 394 -28.63 2.57 16.77
C ALA A 394 -30.04 3.17 16.59
N TYR A 395 -30.63 2.92 15.42
CA TYR A 395 -31.90 3.51 15.00
C TYR A 395 -32.75 2.50 14.22
N ASP A 396 -34.06 2.48 14.48
CA ASP A 396 -35.03 1.88 13.57
C ASP A 396 -36.35 2.65 13.66
N ALA A 397 -36.76 3.27 12.55
CA ALA A 397 -37.91 4.17 12.52
C ALA A 397 -39.26 3.43 12.52
N SER A 398 -39.30 2.17 12.10
CA SER A 398 -40.57 1.53 11.74
C SER A 398 -40.65 0.02 11.89
N ASN A 399 -39.62 -0.65 12.43
CA ASN A 399 -39.71 -2.05 12.83
C ASN A 399 -39.71 -2.22 14.38
N PRO A 400 -40.82 -2.69 14.99
CA PRO A 400 -40.92 -2.93 16.43
C PRO A 400 -40.11 -4.13 16.96
N ASP A 401 -39.61 -4.99 16.06
CA ASP A 401 -38.91 -6.24 16.41
C ASP A 401 -37.41 -6.18 16.11
N GLY A 402 -36.86 -5.00 15.81
CA GLY A 402 -35.43 -4.83 15.54
C GLY A 402 -34.58 -4.98 16.80
N THR A 403 -33.51 -5.77 16.75
CA THR A 403 -32.65 -6.04 17.92
C THR A 403 -31.20 -5.61 17.72
N LEU A 404 -30.57 -5.17 18.81
CA LEU A 404 -29.13 -5.01 18.95
C LEU A 404 -28.65 -5.81 20.17
N ASP A 405 -27.90 -6.88 19.91
CA ASP A 405 -27.26 -7.70 20.92
C ASP A 405 -25.83 -7.21 21.14
N ILE A 406 -25.50 -6.78 22.36
CA ILE A 406 -24.16 -6.32 22.71
C ILE A 406 -23.54 -7.15 23.83
N LYS A 407 -22.26 -7.51 23.67
CA LYS A 407 -21.51 -8.26 24.68
C LYS A 407 -20.01 -8.02 24.59
N ASN A 408 -19.32 -7.96 25.73
CA ASN A 408 -17.88 -7.77 25.80
C ASN A 408 -17.38 -6.53 25.03
N CYS A 409 -18.18 -5.47 24.91
CA CYS A 409 -17.80 -4.29 24.13
C CYS A 409 -17.30 -3.15 25.01
N ILE A 410 -16.29 -2.41 24.53
CA ILE A 410 -15.92 -1.09 25.06
C ILE A 410 -16.53 -0.04 24.15
N ILE A 411 -17.37 0.84 24.69
CA ILE A 411 -17.93 2.01 24.00
C ILE A 411 -17.71 3.20 24.92
N ALA A 412 -16.54 3.82 24.83
CA ALA A 412 -16.02 4.72 25.87
C ALA A 412 -15.18 5.86 25.29
N ASN A 413 -15.02 6.96 26.02
CA ASN A 413 -14.24 8.14 25.62
C ASN A 413 -14.58 8.69 24.23
N ASN A 414 -15.84 8.56 23.79
CA ASN A 414 -16.32 9.18 22.58
C ASN A 414 -16.98 10.52 22.92
N VAL A 415 -16.69 11.54 22.13
CA VAL A 415 -17.06 12.92 22.44
C VAL A 415 -18.25 13.33 21.59
N SER A 416 -19.21 14.02 22.20
CA SER A 416 -20.30 14.69 21.49
C SER A 416 -20.36 16.16 21.91
N ALA A 417 -20.54 17.07 20.94
CA ALA A 417 -20.56 18.52 21.16
C ALA A 417 -21.66 19.00 22.14
N SER A 418 -22.70 18.20 22.36
CA SER A 418 -23.78 18.48 23.35
C SER A 418 -23.64 17.73 24.69
N GLY A 419 -22.51 17.05 24.95
CA GLY A 419 -22.24 16.28 26.18
C GLY A 419 -21.76 14.85 25.89
N ALA A 420 -21.25 14.15 26.91
CA ALA A 420 -20.73 12.78 26.80
C ALA A 420 -21.87 11.77 26.50
N ASN A 421 -21.94 11.31 25.25
CA ASN A 421 -22.87 10.28 24.80
C ASN A 421 -22.09 9.27 23.95
N ASP A 422 -21.50 8.27 24.61
CA ASP A 422 -20.88 7.13 23.94
C ASP A 422 -21.88 6.30 23.13
N TYR A 423 -23.12 6.29 23.58
CA TYR A 423 -24.18 5.46 23.04
C TYR A 423 -25.51 6.20 23.01
N VAL A 424 -26.26 6.05 21.92
CA VAL A 424 -27.64 6.52 21.78
C VAL A 424 -28.49 5.48 21.07
N ASN A 425 -29.66 5.19 21.66
CA ASN A 425 -30.80 4.58 21.00
C ASN A 425 -31.94 5.60 20.98
N SER A 426 -32.47 5.92 19.81
CA SER A 426 -33.47 6.99 19.64
C SER A 426 -34.84 6.50 19.17
N SER A 427 -35.09 5.18 19.15
CA SER A 427 -36.41 4.64 18.82
C SER A 427 -36.96 3.71 19.91
N ALA A 428 -38.25 3.86 20.22
CA ALA A 428 -38.96 2.98 21.15
C ALA A 428 -39.16 1.54 20.61
N PHE A 429 -38.75 1.30 19.36
CA PHE A 429 -38.99 0.09 18.58
C PHE A 429 -37.72 -0.74 18.38
N PHE A 430 -36.55 -0.18 18.71
CA PHE A 430 -35.28 -0.86 18.60
C PHE A 430 -34.86 -1.42 19.96
N ILE A 431 -34.93 -2.74 20.11
CA ILE A 431 -34.71 -3.46 21.36
C ILE A 431 -33.22 -3.72 21.55
N VAL A 432 -32.68 -3.27 22.68
CA VAL A 432 -31.26 -3.44 23.00
C VAL A 432 -31.15 -4.57 24.01
N ASN A 433 -30.54 -5.67 23.59
CA ASN A 433 -30.27 -6.81 24.44
C ASN A 433 -28.85 -6.68 24.97
N ASP A 434 -28.72 -6.08 26.16
CA ASP A 434 -27.47 -6.06 26.91
C ASP A 434 -27.17 -7.46 27.48
N ASN A 435 -26.43 -8.25 26.70
CA ASN A 435 -26.01 -9.60 27.07
C ASN A 435 -24.84 -9.61 28.07
N GLY A 436 -24.53 -8.44 28.66
CA GLY A 436 -23.62 -8.28 29.79
C GLY A 436 -22.18 -8.03 29.39
N TYR A 437 -21.37 -7.72 30.41
CA TYR A 437 -19.92 -7.54 30.30
C TYR A 437 -19.52 -6.45 29.30
N ASN A 438 -20.31 -5.38 29.19
CA ASN A 438 -20.00 -4.22 28.37
C ASN A 438 -19.45 -3.10 29.26
N ILE A 439 -18.56 -2.26 28.72
CA ILE A 439 -18.15 -0.99 29.34
C ILE A 439 -18.66 0.15 28.46
N VAL A 440 -19.56 0.98 29.00
CA VAL A 440 -20.19 2.08 28.25
C VAL A 440 -20.21 3.37 29.09
N GLU A 441 -19.47 4.41 28.71
CA GLU A 441 -19.44 5.67 29.48
C GLU A 441 -20.58 6.62 29.05
N THR A 442 -21.79 6.32 29.51
CA THR A 442 -22.96 7.15 29.23
C THR A 442 -23.31 8.10 30.36
N GLY A 443 -23.95 9.22 30.03
CA GLY A 443 -24.59 10.10 31.03
C GLY A 443 -25.66 9.39 31.87
N THR A 444 -26.01 9.97 33.01
CA THR A 444 -26.99 9.40 33.96
C THR A 444 -28.38 9.24 33.32
N GLY A 445 -28.99 8.05 33.43
CA GLY A 445 -30.41 7.84 33.08
C GLY A 445 -30.68 6.97 31.85
N ILE A 446 -29.66 6.42 31.18
CA ILE A 446 -29.84 5.36 30.17
C ILE A 446 -30.29 4.08 30.86
N THR A 447 -31.35 3.44 30.36
CA THR A 447 -31.99 2.27 30.97
C THR A 447 -31.81 0.99 30.16
N GLU A 448 -31.28 1.12 28.95
CA GLU A 448 -31.14 0.06 27.96
C GLU A 448 -29.89 -0.80 28.21
N ILE A 449 -28.80 -0.19 28.71
CA ILE A 449 -27.60 -0.90 29.15
C ILE A 449 -27.68 -1.06 30.65
N ASN A 450 -28.30 -2.16 31.08
CA ASN A 450 -28.74 -2.36 32.46
C ASN A 450 -28.40 -3.73 33.04
N ASN A 451 -27.64 -4.55 32.31
CA ASN A 451 -27.22 -5.85 32.81
C ASN A 451 -26.29 -5.64 34.03
N PRO A 452 -26.49 -6.35 35.16
CA PRO A 452 -25.65 -6.19 36.35
C PRO A 452 -24.16 -6.48 36.15
N THR A 453 -23.79 -7.15 35.06
CA THR A 453 -22.39 -7.44 34.71
C THR A 453 -21.77 -6.39 33.79
N SER A 454 -22.56 -5.46 33.27
CA SER A 454 -22.08 -4.32 32.48
C SER A 454 -21.67 -3.17 33.40
N ILE A 455 -20.65 -2.44 33.00
CA ILE A 455 -20.10 -1.28 33.70
C ILE A 455 -20.53 -0.03 32.92
N THR A 456 -21.23 0.89 33.60
CA THR A 456 -21.70 2.15 33.02
C THR A 456 -21.18 3.38 33.76
N GLY A 457 -21.12 4.51 33.05
CA GLY A 457 -20.57 5.77 33.54
C GLY A 457 -19.04 5.86 33.44
N ASP A 458 -18.47 7.01 33.77
CA ASP A 458 -17.04 7.32 33.57
C ASP A 458 -16.09 6.36 34.31
N GLN A 459 -15.09 5.82 33.61
CA GLN A 459 -14.14 4.84 34.11
C GLN A 459 -12.72 5.39 34.11
N ALA A 460 -12.29 5.96 35.25
CA ALA A 460 -10.98 6.58 35.39
C ALA A 460 -9.79 5.65 35.08
N ASN A 461 -9.94 4.33 35.13
CA ASN A 461 -8.87 3.39 34.81
C ASN A 461 -9.24 2.41 33.69
N LEU A 462 -10.03 2.86 32.71
CA LEU A 462 -10.43 2.02 31.56
C LEU A 462 -9.25 1.36 30.86
N TRP A 463 -8.16 2.09 30.64
CA TRP A 463 -7.00 1.61 29.87
C TRP A 463 -5.81 1.19 30.72
N GLY A 464 -5.90 1.28 32.06
CA GLY A 464 -4.79 0.97 32.98
C GLY A 464 -3.82 2.13 33.23
N THR A 465 -4.16 3.35 32.81
CA THR A 465 -3.32 4.57 32.92
C THR A 465 -3.65 5.44 34.14
N GLY A 466 -4.72 5.13 34.88
CA GLY A 466 -5.24 5.96 35.98
C GLY A 466 -5.98 7.23 35.55
N ILE A 467 -6.15 7.46 34.23
CA ILE A 467 -7.00 8.51 33.66
C ILE A 467 -7.89 7.94 32.54
N SER A 468 -9.11 8.48 32.36
CA SER A 468 -9.97 8.10 31.22
C SER A 468 -9.59 8.92 29.99
N VAL A 469 -8.56 8.45 29.26
CA VAL A 469 -8.13 8.99 27.97
C VAL A 469 -7.86 7.82 27.02
N THR A 470 -8.41 7.89 25.81
CA THR A 470 -8.16 6.89 24.77
C THR A 470 -6.66 6.84 24.42
N PRO A 471 -6.01 5.67 24.49
CA PRO A 471 -4.61 5.53 24.12
C PRO A 471 -4.43 5.69 22.60
N THR A 472 -3.19 5.86 22.15
CA THR A 472 -2.87 5.89 20.72
C THR A 472 -3.07 4.50 20.10
N LEU A 473 -3.68 4.44 18.92
CA LEU A 473 -3.71 3.24 18.10
C LEU A 473 -2.29 2.80 17.73
N ALA A 474 -2.02 1.51 17.85
CA ALA A 474 -0.73 0.93 17.49
C ALA A 474 -0.91 -0.51 16.99
N ASP A 475 0.07 -1.02 16.25
CA ASP A 475 0.02 -2.39 15.71
C ASP A 475 -0.01 -3.45 16.82
N ASN A 476 0.54 -3.14 18.00
CA ASN A 476 0.52 -4.00 19.20
C ASN A 476 0.83 -5.49 18.93
N ASN A 477 1.76 -5.76 18.00
CA ASN A 477 2.17 -7.08 17.53
C ASN A 477 1.07 -7.89 16.82
N THR A 478 0.15 -7.22 16.12
CA THR A 478 -0.87 -7.85 15.29
C THR A 478 -0.29 -8.81 14.25
N THR A 479 -0.92 -9.99 14.09
CA THR A 479 -0.58 -10.95 13.03
C THR A 479 -1.27 -10.62 11.71
N SER A 480 -2.30 -9.78 11.75
CA SER A 480 -3.16 -9.38 10.62
C SER A 480 -2.87 -7.99 10.09
N GLY A 481 -1.89 -7.27 10.65
CA GLY A 481 -1.55 -5.90 10.24
C GLY A 481 -2.54 -4.82 10.71
N THR A 482 -3.57 -5.15 11.51
CA THR A 482 -4.55 -4.17 12.01
C THR A 482 -4.17 -3.57 13.37
N GLN A 483 -4.25 -2.24 13.48
CA GLN A 483 -3.96 -1.50 14.71
C GLN A 483 -5.04 -1.68 15.78
N THR A 484 -4.66 -1.75 17.05
CA THR A 484 -5.58 -1.90 18.20
C THR A 484 -5.34 -0.84 19.27
N LEU A 485 -6.31 -0.67 20.16
CA LEU A 485 -6.14 0.08 21.40
C LEU A 485 -5.71 -0.90 22.50
N LYS A 486 -4.49 -0.72 23.01
CA LYS A 486 -3.89 -1.61 24.00
C LYS A 486 -4.52 -1.43 25.38
N LEU A 487 -4.88 -2.54 26.02
CA LEU A 487 -5.15 -2.57 27.47
C LEU A 487 -3.82 -2.64 28.23
N LEU A 488 -3.64 -1.80 29.25
CA LEU A 488 -2.49 -1.86 30.15
C LEU A 488 -2.90 -2.47 31.50
N SER A 489 -1.91 -3.00 32.21
CA SER A 489 -2.09 -3.58 33.55
C SER A 489 -2.91 -2.67 34.46
N GLY A 490 -3.92 -3.23 35.12
CA GLY A 490 -4.85 -2.51 36.00
C GLY A 490 -6.07 -1.93 35.29
N SER A 491 -6.16 -2.04 33.95
CA SER A 491 -7.40 -1.77 33.23
C SER A 491 -8.56 -2.58 33.80
N ILE A 492 -9.72 -1.92 33.94
CA ILE A 492 -10.96 -2.58 34.37
C ILE A 492 -11.56 -3.51 33.32
N ALA A 493 -11.05 -3.48 32.08
CA ALA A 493 -11.51 -4.33 31.00
C ALA A 493 -10.85 -5.71 31.01
N ILE A 494 -9.73 -5.86 31.74
CA ILE A 494 -8.96 -7.11 31.80
C ILE A 494 -9.70 -8.15 32.64
N ASP A 495 -9.81 -9.37 32.11
CA ASP A 495 -10.51 -10.53 32.69
C ASP A 495 -11.96 -10.24 33.11
N ALA A 496 -12.53 -9.15 32.60
CA ALA A 496 -13.85 -8.66 32.98
C ALA A 496 -14.95 -9.14 32.05
N GLY A 497 -14.62 -9.82 30.94
CA GLY A 497 -15.55 -10.31 29.94
C GLY A 497 -16.02 -11.75 30.19
N ASN A 498 -16.80 -12.26 29.23
CA ASN A 498 -17.35 -13.61 29.31
C ASN A 498 -17.34 -14.35 27.97
N SER A 499 -16.99 -15.64 27.97
CA SER A 499 -16.84 -16.46 26.77
C SER A 499 -18.12 -17.08 26.21
N ALA A 500 -19.27 -16.93 26.88
CA ALA A 500 -20.54 -17.44 26.35
C ALA A 500 -20.99 -16.60 25.14
N ALA A 501 -21.70 -17.21 24.20
CA ALA A 501 -22.19 -16.54 22.99
C ALA A 501 -23.03 -15.28 23.29
N ASN A 502 -22.96 -14.32 22.36
CA ASN A 502 -23.82 -13.15 22.28
C ASN A 502 -25.00 -13.47 21.34
N GLY A 503 -26.11 -13.96 21.90
CA GLY A 503 -27.20 -14.49 21.11
C GLY A 503 -26.72 -15.65 20.22
N SER A 504 -26.74 -15.46 18.91
CA SER A 504 -26.27 -16.46 17.93
C SER A 504 -24.77 -16.40 17.62
N VAL A 505 -24.06 -15.37 18.09
CA VAL A 505 -22.66 -15.10 17.75
C VAL A 505 -21.73 -15.62 18.85
N SER A 506 -20.81 -16.52 18.51
CA SER A 506 -19.79 -16.98 19.45
C SER A 506 -18.77 -15.89 19.77
N VAL A 507 -18.33 -15.81 21.02
CA VAL A 507 -17.18 -14.98 21.40
C VAL A 507 -15.92 -15.53 20.70
N PRO A 508 -15.15 -14.70 19.99
CA PRO A 508 -13.95 -15.16 19.30
C PRO A 508 -12.91 -15.77 20.25
N THR A 509 -12.26 -16.85 19.83
CA THR A 509 -11.22 -17.54 20.64
C THR A 509 -9.87 -16.83 20.62
N VAL A 510 -9.70 -15.87 19.71
CA VAL A 510 -8.55 -14.98 19.62
C VAL A 510 -9.03 -13.54 19.68
N ASP A 511 -8.17 -12.61 20.06
CA ASP A 511 -8.42 -11.18 19.96
C ASP A 511 -8.22 -10.67 18.52
N GLN A 512 -8.42 -9.38 18.28
CA GLN A 512 -8.30 -8.77 16.94
C GLN A 512 -6.96 -9.06 16.25
N ARG A 513 -5.89 -9.16 17.04
CA ARG A 513 -4.52 -9.36 16.57
C ARG A 513 -4.22 -10.81 16.21
N GLY A 514 -5.12 -11.73 16.58
CA GLY A 514 -4.94 -13.17 16.43
C GLY A 514 -4.32 -13.85 17.66
N PHE A 515 -4.18 -13.18 18.81
CA PHE A 515 -3.68 -13.81 20.04
C PHE A 515 -4.81 -14.53 20.76
N ALA A 516 -4.53 -15.72 21.30
CA ALA A 516 -5.52 -16.49 22.04
C ALA A 516 -6.06 -15.70 23.24
N ARG A 517 -7.39 -15.76 23.43
CA ARG A 517 -8.01 -15.30 24.66
C ARG A 517 -7.86 -16.37 25.73
N SER A 518 -7.42 -15.99 26.92
CA SER A 518 -7.05 -16.95 27.98
C SER A 518 -7.78 -16.61 29.28
N GLY A 519 -8.34 -17.61 29.96
CA GLY A 519 -9.07 -17.36 31.20
C GLY A 519 -10.43 -16.68 30.97
N SER A 520 -10.72 -15.63 31.74
CA SER A 520 -11.87 -14.76 31.49
C SER A 520 -11.48 -13.81 30.37
N VAL A 521 -12.23 -13.79 29.26
CA VAL A 521 -11.89 -12.92 28.12
C VAL A 521 -11.89 -11.46 28.53
N ASP A 522 -11.02 -10.64 27.94
CA ASP A 522 -11.06 -9.20 28.13
C ASP A 522 -12.26 -8.58 27.41
N ILE A 523 -12.79 -7.49 27.98
CA ILE A 523 -13.80 -6.66 27.32
C ILE A 523 -13.11 -5.86 26.21
N GLY A 524 -13.68 -5.87 25.00
CA GLY A 524 -13.16 -5.18 23.82
C GLY A 524 -12.41 -6.09 22.85
N ALA A 525 -11.82 -5.46 21.84
CA ALA A 525 -11.15 -6.13 20.72
C ALA A 525 -9.74 -6.63 21.04
N TYR A 526 -9.14 -6.17 22.15
CA TYR A 526 -7.80 -6.51 22.60
C TYR A 526 -7.86 -7.49 23.78
N GLU A 527 -6.92 -8.45 23.82
CA GLU A 527 -6.67 -9.30 24.99
C GLU A 527 -5.27 -9.03 25.56
N LEU A 528 -5.19 -8.63 26.82
CA LEU A 528 -3.96 -8.60 27.56
C LEU A 528 -3.65 -9.98 28.13
N ASP A 529 -2.66 -10.63 27.55
CA ASP A 529 -2.11 -11.86 28.14
C ASP A 529 -1.48 -11.55 29.52
N GLN A 530 -2.20 -11.89 30.60
CA GLN A 530 -1.69 -11.79 31.96
C GLN A 530 -0.61 -12.84 32.30
N SER A 531 -0.35 -13.81 31.42
CA SER A 531 0.73 -14.79 31.60
C SER A 531 2.12 -14.22 31.35
N VAL A 532 2.24 -12.92 31.03
CA VAL A 532 3.51 -12.20 30.97
C VAL A 532 4.04 -11.85 32.38
N ALA A 533 4.22 -12.90 33.19
CA ALA A 533 5.51 -13.16 33.81
C ALA A 533 6.29 -14.22 32.99
N ALA A 534 6.27 -14.15 31.66
CA ALA A 534 7.32 -14.60 30.76
C ALA A 534 7.02 -14.09 29.36
N GLN A 535 8.02 -13.47 28.74
CA GLN A 535 8.04 -13.16 27.31
C GLN A 535 7.76 -14.44 26.49
N PRO A 536 7.20 -14.33 25.27
CA PRO A 536 7.11 -15.48 24.38
C PRO A 536 8.49 -16.13 24.30
N THR A 537 8.58 -17.43 24.55
CA THR A 537 9.84 -18.19 24.51
C THR A 537 10.50 -18.16 23.13
N ASN A 538 9.80 -17.68 22.09
CA ASN A 538 10.32 -17.45 20.73
C ASN A 538 11.02 -16.09 20.52
N TYR A 539 10.98 -15.17 21.51
CA TYR A 539 11.66 -13.86 21.45
C TYR A 539 12.67 -13.64 22.58
N ALA A 540 12.92 -14.67 23.40
CA ALA A 540 14.00 -14.64 24.36
C ALA A 540 15.35 -14.67 23.63
N ALA A 541 16.33 -13.87 24.05
CA ALA A 541 17.70 -13.87 23.52
C ALA A 541 18.49 -15.17 23.88
N THR A 542 17.81 -16.31 24.01
CA THR A 542 18.36 -17.55 24.59
C THR A 542 18.96 -18.50 23.55
N THR A 543 18.73 -18.28 22.26
CA THR A 543 19.38 -19.03 21.18
C THR A 543 20.70 -18.38 20.79
N SER A 544 21.73 -18.68 21.59
CA SER A 544 23.10 -18.21 21.38
C SER A 544 23.66 -18.66 20.03
N CYS A 545 24.25 -17.74 19.26
CA CYS A 545 24.77 -18.01 17.93
C CYS A 545 26.30 -17.82 17.89
N THR A 546 27.02 -18.70 18.58
CA THR A 546 28.45 -18.52 18.91
C THR A 546 29.42 -19.07 17.85
N THR A 547 28.93 -19.66 16.77
CA THR A 547 29.73 -20.17 15.65
C THR A 547 30.27 -19.04 14.77
N ALA A 548 31.26 -19.34 13.92
CA ALA A 548 31.84 -18.38 12.96
C ALA A 548 30.84 -17.96 11.86
N ALA A 549 29.95 -18.89 11.48
CA ALA A 549 28.79 -18.64 10.63
C ALA A 549 27.52 -18.86 11.47
N CYS A 550 26.70 -17.83 11.58
CA CYS A 550 25.53 -17.76 12.42
C CYS A 550 24.27 -17.61 11.58
N GLU A 551 23.24 -18.41 11.87
CA GLU A 551 21.93 -18.26 11.26
C GLU A 551 21.03 -17.35 12.11
N ILE A 552 20.41 -16.37 11.45
CA ILE A 552 19.41 -15.46 12.01
C ILE A 552 18.05 -15.92 11.49
N ALA A 553 17.45 -16.90 12.18
CA ALA A 553 16.19 -17.52 11.77
C ALA A 553 14.96 -16.94 12.47
N THR A 554 15.15 -16.12 13.49
CA THR A 554 14.06 -15.57 14.31
C THR A 554 14.43 -14.17 14.78
N PHE A 555 13.41 -13.40 15.19
CA PHE A 555 13.64 -12.14 15.88
C PHE A 555 14.45 -12.34 17.18
N GLY A 556 14.32 -13.48 17.87
CA GLY A 556 15.15 -13.82 19.02
C GLY A 556 16.64 -13.89 18.70
N ASN A 557 17.03 -14.47 17.55
CA ASN A 557 18.41 -14.49 17.09
C ASN A 557 18.92 -13.08 16.74
N LEU A 558 18.09 -12.31 16.02
CA LEU A 558 18.42 -10.95 15.63
C LEU A 558 18.62 -10.08 16.88
N ARG A 559 17.71 -10.15 17.84
CA ARG A 559 17.80 -9.47 19.13
C ARG A 559 19.04 -9.90 19.91
N TRP A 560 19.31 -11.21 20.00
CA TRP A 560 20.53 -11.69 20.65
C TRP A 560 21.77 -11.03 20.03
N LEU A 561 21.86 -10.94 18.71
CA LEU A 561 22.96 -10.23 18.05
C LEU A 561 23.05 -8.76 18.48
N SER A 562 21.94 -8.03 18.59
CA SER A 562 21.96 -6.64 19.08
C SER A 562 22.40 -6.46 20.53
N GLU A 563 22.21 -7.47 21.37
CA GLU A 563 22.52 -7.40 22.80
C GLU A 563 23.92 -7.94 23.14
N ASN A 564 24.64 -8.51 22.16
CA ASN A 564 25.93 -9.19 22.37
C ASN A 564 27.05 -8.56 21.55
N SER A 565 27.52 -7.39 21.99
CA SER A 565 28.55 -6.60 21.27
C SER A 565 29.88 -7.32 21.05
N GLY A 566 30.21 -8.33 21.87
CA GLY A 566 31.40 -9.17 21.69
C GLY A 566 31.36 -10.05 20.42
N GLU A 567 30.20 -10.18 19.79
CA GLU A 567 30.01 -10.99 18.59
C GLU A 567 30.13 -10.15 17.30
N TRP A 568 30.26 -8.83 17.41
CA TRP A 568 30.37 -7.90 16.29
C TRP A 568 31.76 -7.83 15.66
N VAL A 569 32.46 -8.96 15.56
CA VAL A 569 33.87 -9.04 15.16
C VAL A 569 34.03 -9.50 13.71
N ASN A 570 35.13 -9.12 13.06
CA ASN A 570 35.43 -9.41 11.66
C ASN A 570 35.59 -10.90 11.28
N THR A 571 35.61 -11.80 12.26
CA THR A 571 35.65 -13.26 12.05
C THR A 571 34.25 -13.89 12.03
N LYS A 572 33.20 -13.10 12.20
CA LYS A 572 31.81 -13.57 12.29
C LYS A 572 30.99 -13.19 11.06
N SER A 573 30.17 -14.13 10.64
CA SER A 573 29.20 -13.97 9.55
C SER A 573 27.80 -14.37 10.03
N TYR A 574 26.81 -13.57 9.66
CA TYR A 574 25.41 -13.71 10.02
C TYR A 574 24.60 -13.87 8.75
N LYS A 575 23.74 -14.88 8.69
CA LYS A 575 22.88 -15.14 7.54
C LYS A 575 21.44 -15.27 7.98
N GLN A 576 20.57 -14.39 7.50
CA GLN A 576 19.14 -14.51 7.71
C GLN A 576 18.57 -15.64 6.85
N THR A 577 17.67 -16.45 7.42
CA THR A 577 17.13 -17.64 6.73
C THR A 577 15.64 -17.57 6.45
N THR A 578 14.96 -16.55 6.96
CA THR A 578 13.52 -16.33 6.82
C THR A 578 13.21 -14.85 6.98
N ASP A 579 12.03 -14.42 6.54
CA ASP A 579 11.51 -13.11 6.92
C ASP A 579 11.28 -13.05 8.43
N ILE A 580 11.58 -11.90 9.02
CA ILE A 580 11.53 -11.65 10.46
C ILE A 580 10.61 -10.45 10.73
N SER A 581 9.57 -10.65 11.54
CA SER A 581 8.84 -9.52 12.10
C SER A 581 9.57 -8.97 13.32
N ALA A 582 9.98 -7.72 13.25
CA ALA A 582 10.55 -6.94 14.34
C ALA A 582 9.50 -6.11 15.10
N SER A 583 8.21 -6.35 14.90
CA SER A 583 7.11 -5.64 15.59
C SER A 583 7.28 -5.59 17.12
N TYR A 584 7.77 -6.68 17.70
CA TYR A 584 8.05 -6.79 19.13
C TYR A 584 9.10 -5.79 19.64
N SER A 585 9.98 -5.28 18.76
CA SER A 585 10.97 -4.26 19.13
C SER A 585 10.33 -3.05 19.79
N SER A 586 9.10 -2.67 19.44
CA SER A 586 8.32 -1.59 20.08
C SER A 586 8.10 -1.72 21.59
N SER A 587 8.20 -2.95 22.11
CA SER A 587 8.06 -3.24 23.55
C SER A 587 9.39 -3.38 24.29
N LEU A 588 10.52 -3.34 23.56
CA LEU A 588 11.86 -3.43 24.14
C LEU A 588 12.24 -2.14 24.86
N ASN A 589 13.17 -2.25 25.80
CA ASN A 589 13.85 -1.12 26.43
C ASN A 589 12.89 -0.08 27.03
N GLY A 590 11.83 -0.53 27.68
CA GLY A 590 10.83 0.37 28.28
C GLY A 590 10.00 1.16 27.26
N GLY A 591 9.91 0.67 26.02
CA GLY A 591 9.23 1.36 24.91
C GLY A 591 10.17 2.16 24.00
N GLU A 592 11.48 2.19 24.29
CA GLU A 592 12.46 2.87 23.45
C GLU A 592 12.81 2.12 22.15
N GLY A 593 12.35 0.87 22.03
CA GLY A 593 12.53 0.13 20.79
C GLY A 593 13.81 -0.69 20.71
N TRP A 594 14.16 -1.06 19.49
CA TRP A 594 15.38 -1.76 19.09
C TRP A 594 16.65 -1.07 19.60
N THR A 595 17.64 -1.86 20.04
CA THR A 595 19.00 -1.37 20.30
C THR A 595 19.86 -1.66 19.06
N PRO A 596 20.54 -0.67 18.46
CA PRO A 596 21.28 -0.90 17.23
C PRO A 596 22.40 -1.94 17.35
N ILE A 597 22.64 -2.68 16.27
CA ILE A 597 23.82 -3.54 16.11
C ILE A 597 25.02 -2.65 15.77
N GLY A 598 26.06 -2.66 16.60
CA GLY A 598 27.18 -1.72 16.48
C GLY A 598 26.91 -0.38 17.18
N ASN A 599 27.91 0.14 17.89
CA ASN A 599 27.87 1.42 18.60
C ASN A 599 29.25 2.07 18.66
N SER A 600 29.31 3.31 19.17
CA SER A 600 30.53 4.14 19.24
C SER A 600 31.75 3.51 19.95
N ILE A 601 31.54 2.46 20.76
CA ILE A 601 32.59 1.72 21.45
C ILE A 601 32.97 0.46 20.67
N ASN A 602 31.98 -0.27 20.18
CA ASN A 602 32.13 -1.51 19.43
C ASN A 602 31.35 -1.39 18.12
N ASN A 603 32.03 -0.98 17.05
CA ASN A 603 31.44 -0.96 15.72
C ASN A 603 31.16 -2.39 15.25
N PHE A 604 30.14 -2.56 14.41
CA PHE A 604 29.90 -3.83 13.73
C PHE A 604 30.99 -4.10 12.70
N GLN A 605 31.76 -5.17 12.88
CA GLN A 605 32.88 -5.54 11.98
C GLN A 605 32.60 -6.80 11.14
N GLY A 606 31.47 -7.48 11.38
CA GLY A 606 31.15 -8.76 10.75
C GLY A 606 30.54 -8.63 9.35
N SER A 607 30.04 -9.74 8.81
CA SER A 607 29.20 -9.75 7.61
C SER A 607 27.76 -10.11 7.94
N TYR A 608 26.78 -9.38 7.42
CA TYR A 608 25.35 -9.72 7.51
C TYR A 608 24.76 -9.94 6.11
N ASP A 609 24.33 -11.16 5.84
CA ASP A 609 23.65 -11.57 4.61
C ASP A 609 22.16 -11.76 4.90
N GLY A 610 21.32 -10.84 4.45
CA GLY A 610 19.88 -10.92 4.56
C GLY A 610 19.26 -11.99 3.66
N ASN A 611 20.01 -12.59 2.73
CA ASN A 611 19.55 -13.67 1.86
C ASN A 611 18.24 -13.36 1.09
N ASN A 612 18.05 -12.10 0.71
CA ASN A 612 16.85 -11.51 0.10
C ASN A 612 15.57 -11.66 0.94
N THR A 613 15.73 -11.73 2.26
CA THR A 613 14.62 -11.79 3.21
C THR A 613 14.35 -10.42 3.82
N THR A 614 13.19 -10.30 4.44
CA THR A 614 12.64 -9.05 4.96
C THR A 614 12.72 -8.99 6.48
N ILE A 615 13.04 -7.83 7.04
CA ILE A 615 12.76 -7.47 8.43
C ILE A 615 11.62 -6.45 8.42
N SER A 616 10.44 -6.83 8.90
CA SER A 616 9.27 -5.95 8.93
C SER A 616 9.05 -5.29 10.29
N ASN A 617 8.46 -4.09 10.32
CA ASN A 617 7.97 -3.42 11.53
C ASN A 617 9.05 -3.15 12.59
N LEU A 618 10.29 -2.85 12.16
CA LEU A 618 11.35 -2.43 13.09
C LEU A 618 10.97 -1.10 13.76
N TYR A 619 11.06 -1.02 15.08
CA TYR A 619 10.71 0.17 15.84
C TYR A 619 11.91 0.68 16.66
N ILE A 620 12.21 1.97 16.52
CA ILE A 620 13.18 2.71 17.35
C ILE A 620 12.50 4.01 17.79
N ASN A 621 12.50 4.31 19.09
CA ASN A 621 12.02 5.59 19.63
C ASN A 621 12.92 6.06 20.77
N ARG A 622 14.01 6.76 20.42
CA ARG A 622 15.11 7.02 21.36
C ARG A 622 15.45 8.49 21.47
N THR A 623 15.67 8.93 22.70
CA THR A 623 16.45 10.14 22.98
C THR A 623 17.89 9.73 23.27
N THR A 624 18.82 10.08 22.38
CA THR A 624 20.17 9.48 22.38
C THR A 624 21.23 10.44 21.84
N THR A 625 22.50 10.10 22.07
CA THR A 625 23.67 10.77 21.48
C THR A 625 24.49 9.83 20.60
N GLU A 626 23.96 8.65 20.27
CA GLU A 626 24.62 7.66 19.41
C GLU A 626 23.90 7.49 18.08
N ALA A 627 24.61 7.03 17.06
CA ALA A 627 24.04 6.74 15.75
C ALA A 627 22.94 5.67 15.83
N GLN A 628 21.87 5.83 15.05
CA GLN A 628 20.68 4.97 15.12
C GLN A 628 20.33 4.35 13.77
N GLY A 629 19.83 3.11 13.83
CA GLY A 629 19.34 2.29 12.73
C GLY A 629 19.20 0.84 13.18
N LEU A 630 18.90 -0.09 12.26
CA LEU A 630 19.07 -1.53 12.53
C LEU A 630 20.51 -1.79 12.99
N PHE A 631 21.47 -1.17 12.29
CA PHE A 631 22.86 -1.02 12.67
C PHE A 631 23.14 0.43 13.11
N GLY A 632 23.83 0.59 14.23
CA GLY A 632 24.20 1.91 14.74
C GLY A 632 25.46 2.42 14.04
N GLU A 633 26.58 1.73 14.25
CA GLU A 633 27.87 2.02 13.63
C GLU A 633 28.49 0.76 13.00
N VAL A 634 28.92 0.87 11.74
CA VAL A 634 29.51 -0.22 10.95
C VAL A 634 30.97 0.13 10.59
N GLU A 635 31.89 -0.77 10.90
CA GLU A 635 33.33 -0.60 10.65
C GLU A 635 33.70 -0.91 9.20
N GLN A 636 34.79 -0.31 8.72
CA GLN A 636 35.42 -0.67 7.45
C GLN A 636 35.73 -2.18 7.37
N GLY A 637 35.57 -2.77 6.19
CA GLY A 637 35.75 -4.21 5.95
C GLY A 637 34.50 -5.05 6.23
N SER A 638 33.46 -4.47 6.80
CA SER A 638 32.17 -5.12 6.99
C SER A 638 31.39 -5.22 5.68
N THR A 639 30.54 -6.25 5.59
CA THR A 639 29.62 -6.44 4.45
C THR A 639 28.19 -6.58 4.95
N ILE A 640 27.26 -5.82 4.38
CA ILE A 640 25.82 -5.98 4.66
C ILE A 640 25.09 -6.05 3.31
N LYS A 641 24.34 -7.12 3.06
CA LYS A 641 23.72 -7.33 1.76
C LYS A 641 22.39 -8.07 1.79
N ASP A 642 21.66 -7.98 0.69
CA ASP A 642 20.50 -8.81 0.36
C ASP A 642 19.39 -8.73 1.41
N LEU A 643 19.02 -7.52 1.83
CA LEU A 643 18.12 -7.28 2.97
C LEU A 643 17.07 -6.23 2.64
N THR A 644 15.81 -6.54 2.93
CA THR A 644 14.70 -5.57 2.87
C THR A 644 14.26 -5.20 4.28
N LEU A 645 14.11 -3.91 4.56
CA LEU A 645 13.38 -3.42 5.74
C LEU A 645 12.02 -2.93 5.28
N GLN A 646 10.96 -3.52 5.81
CA GLN A 646 9.58 -3.16 5.47
C GLN A 646 8.91 -2.45 6.65
N ASP A 647 8.26 -1.33 6.38
CA ASP A 647 7.43 -0.60 7.37
C ASP A 647 8.17 -0.28 8.70
N ALA A 648 9.45 0.05 8.62
CA ALA A 648 10.23 0.46 9.79
C ALA A 648 9.80 1.85 10.29
N ASN A 649 9.67 2.03 11.61
CA ASN A 649 9.33 3.29 12.26
C ASN A 649 10.45 3.72 13.21
N ILE A 650 11.21 4.73 12.80
CA ILE A 650 12.34 5.28 13.54
C ILE A 650 12.02 6.70 13.97
N THR A 651 11.95 6.93 15.27
CA THR A 651 11.86 8.25 15.89
C THR A 651 13.09 8.48 16.75
N VAL A 652 13.82 9.57 16.50
CA VAL A 652 15.01 9.89 17.27
C VAL A 652 15.05 11.37 17.62
N ASN A 653 15.33 11.63 18.90
CA ASN A 653 15.65 12.95 19.41
C ASN A 653 17.11 12.93 19.90
N SER A 654 17.87 13.98 19.59
CA SER A 654 19.25 14.08 20.07
C SER A 654 19.60 15.49 20.50
N GLY A 655 20.33 15.61 21.61
CA GLY A 655 21.00 16.86 22.03
C GLY A 655 22.38 17.05 21.40
N SER A 656 22.80 16.16 20.50
CA SER A 656 24.14 16.15 19.86
C SER A 656 24.06 15.81 18.38
N ALA A 657 25.11 16.20 17.65
CA ALA A 657 25.26 15.90 16.22
C ALA A 657 25.49 14.40 16.00
N ILE A 658 24.43 13.69 15.60
CA ILE A 658 24.45 12.26 15.31
C ILE A 658 24.00 11.97 13.88
N ALA A 659 24.27 10.74 13.43
CA ALA A 659 23.84 10.19 12.16
C ALA A 659 22.75 9.13 12.34
N ILE A 660 21.73 9.16 11.48
CA ILE A 660 20.56 8.29 11.58
C ILE A 660 20.19 7.76 10.21
N GLY A 661 19.95 6.46 10.14
CA GLY A 661 19.24 5.86 9.02
C GLY A 661 18.35 4.70 9.42
N ILE A 662 17.42 4.40 8.52
CA ILE A 662 16.81 3.09 8.28
C ILE A 662 17.56 1.85 8.80
N VAL A 663 18.54 1.51 7.96
CA VAL A 663 19.38 0.34 8.04
C VAL A 663 20.62 0.69 8.85
N ILE A 664 21.28 1.81 8.56
CA ILE A 664 22.57 2.16 9.17
C ILE A 664 22.59 3.62 9.65
N GLY A 665 22.98 3.85 10.90
CA GLY A 665 23.25 5.19 11.41
C GLY A 665 24.51 5.79 10.78
N LYS A 666 25.66 5.13 10.99
CA LYS A 666 26.97 5.50 10.43
C LYS A 666 27.71 4.28 9.89
N ALA A 667 28.34 4.40 8.72
CA ALA A 667 29.20 3.37 8.15
C ALA A 667 30.54 3.96 7.73
N GLY A 668 31.62 3.29 8.13
CA GLY A 668 33.01 3.64 7.84
C GLY A 668 33.57 4.74 8.75
N ASN A 669 34.82 5.11 8.48
CA ASN A 669 35.59 6.04 9.31
C ASN A 669 35.81 7.39 8.58
N GLU A 670 35.69 8.48 9.32
CA GLU A 670 35.82 9.87 8.84
C GLU A 670 37.25 10.22 8.40
N ILE A 671 38.25 9.41 8.77
CA ILE A 671 39.63 9.58 8.34
C ILE A 671 39.91 8.50 7.29
N GLY A 672 39.83 8.88 6.01
CA GLY A 672 40.24 8.03 4.89
C GLY A 672 41.70 7.61 5.06
N ASN A 673 41.94 6.45 5.69
CA ASN A 673 43.27 6.05 6.12
C ASN A 673 44.09 5.36 5.00
N GLY A 674 43.62 5.43 3.75
CA GLY A 674 44.32 4.85 2.60
C GLY A 674 44.62 3.35 2.75
N THR A 675 43.90 2.64 3.62
CA THR A 675 44.09 1.21 3.93
C THR A 675 43.53 0.30 2.83
N GLY A 676 42.74 0.85 1.89
CA GLY A 676 42.14 0.13 0.78
C GLY A 676 41.00 -0.83 1.18
N THR A 677 40.52 -0.74 2.43
CA THR A 677 39.45 -1.58 2.96
C THR A 677 38.20 -0.73 3.17
N THR A 678 37.12 -1.03 2.45
CA THR A 678 35.88 -0.24 2.46
C THR A 678 34.72 -1.00 3.11
N VAL A 679 33.65 -0.30 3.47
CA VAL A 679 32.36 -0.95 3.79
C VAL A 679 31.69 -1.37 2.47
N ALA A 680 31.21 -2.62 2.38
CA ALA A 680 30.54 -3.14 1.19
C ALA A 680 29.04 -3.36 1.44
N LEU A 681 28.19 -2.60 0.76
CA LEU A 681 26.74 -2.62 0.90
C LEU A 681 26.08 -2.91 -0.45
N SER A 682 25.18 -3.88 -0.51
CA SER A 682 24.52 -4.23 -1.78
C SER A 682 23.13 -4.81 -1.59
N ASN A 683 22.19 -4.50 -2.47
CA ASN A 683 20.82 -5.04 -2.43
C ASN A 683 20.14 -4.75 -1.08
N LEU A 684 20.22 -3.50 -0.62
CA LEU A 684 19.57 -3.03 0.60
C LEU A 684 18.35 -2.20 0.25
N ASN A 685 17.17 -2.70 0.62
CA ASN A 685 15.89 -2.12 0.22
C ASN A 685 15.11 -1.64 1.44
N ILE A 686 14.42 -0.51 1.31
CA ILE A 686 13.46 -0.02 2.30
C ILE A 686 12.12 0.16 1.60
N ASP A 687 11.15 -0.66 2.00
CA ASP A 687 9.78 -0.65 1.49
C ASP A 687 8.85 -0.04 2.53
N GLY A 688 8.46 1.22 2.32
CA GLY A 688 7.64 1.97 3.25
C GLY A 688 8.40 2.40 4.51
N GLY A 689 7.65 2.67 5.58
CA GLY A 689 8.21 3.15 6.85
C GLY A 689 8.47 4.66 6.94
N THR A 690 8.83 5.10 8.15
CA THR A 690 9.03 6.49 8.53
C THR A 690 10.31 6.68 9.34
N LEU A 691 11.05 7.75 9.07
CA LEU A 691 12.16 8.23 9.90
C LEU A 691 11.88 9.68 10.30
N THR A 692 11.66 9.91 11.60
CA THR A 692 11.48 11.24 12.19
C THR A 692 12.67 11.59 13.09
N ALA A 693 13.41 12.63 12.71
CA ALA A 693 14.54 13.15 13.46
C ALA A 693 14.22 14.52 14.08
N SER A 694 14.69 14.76 15.30
CA SER A 694 14.52 16.03 16.00
C SER A 694 15.72 16.39 16.90
N GLY A 695 15.80 17.64 17.33
CA GLY A 695 16.97 18.16 18.06
C GLY A 695 18.17 18.46 17.16
N SER A 696 19.39 18.17 17.62
CA SER A 696 20.66 18.46 16.95
C SER A 696 21.15 17.35 16.02
N VAL A 697 20.27 16.49 15.52
CA VAL A 697 20.62 15.43 14.55
C VAL A 697 21.18 16.05 13.27
N ALA A 698 22.39 15.63 12.89
CA ALA A 698 23.17 16.27 11.84
C ALA A 698 23.14 15.55 10.49
N LYS A 699 22.90 14.23 10.44
CA LYS A 699 22.95 13.46 9.18
C LYS A 699 21.80 12.48 9.15
N VAL A 700 20.91 12.62 8.18
CA VAL A 700 19.71 11.78 8.05
C VAL A 700 19.59 11.26 6.63
N GLY A 701 19.58 9.94 6.48
CA GLY A 701 19.27 9.30 5.21
C GLY A 701 18.42 8.06 5.42
N ALA A 702 17.57 7.74 4.45
CA ALA A 702 16.71 6.57 4.60
C ALA A 702 17.53 5.30 4.78
N LEU A 703 18.54 5.07 3.94
CA LEU A 703 19.44 3.92 4.07
C LEU A 703 20.51 4.17 5.12
N ILE A 704 21.23 5.30 4.98
CA ILE A 704 22.39 5.64 5.82
C ILE A 704 22.37 7.10 6.24
N GLY A 705 22.61 7.36 7.52
CA GLY A 705 22.86 8.72 8.01
C GLY A 705 24.17 9.30 7.47
N GLY A 706 25.30 8.74 7.89
CA GLY A 706 26.65 9.15 7.46
C GLY A 706 27.45 8.00 6.86
N PHE A 707 27.98 8.20 5.65
CA PHE A 707 28.67 7.18 4.88
C PHE A 707 30.08 7.61 4.48
N TYR A 708 31.08 6.81 4.87
CA TYR A 708 32.49 7.10 4.70
C TYR A 708 33.21 5.91 4.10
N ASP A 709 34.02 6.12 3.07
CA ASP A 709 34.96 5.11 2.54
C ASP A 709 34.27 3.74 2.30
N GLY A 710 33.29 3.74 1.40
CA GLY A 710 32.35 2.65 1.25
C GLY A 710 31.75 2.53 -0.15
N ASN A 711 31.23 1.35 -0.47
CA ASN A 711 30.54 1.05 -1.72
C ASN A 711 29.07 0.69 -1.46
N ILE A 712 28.15 1.29 -2.21
CA ILE A 712 26.73 0.92 -2.25
C ILE A 712 26.34 0.56 -3.68
N THR A 713 25.66 -0.57 -3.85
CA THR A 713 25.10 -0.98 -5.15
C THR A 713 23.66 -1.48 -5.03
N ASN A 714 22.81 -1.22 -6.02
CA ASN A 714 21.47 -1.83 -6.13
C ASN A 714 20.59 -1.63 -4.90
N SER A 715 20.55 -0.42 -4.33
CA SER A 715 19.84 -0.16 -3.07
C SER A 715 18.75 0.90 -3.25
N HIS A 716 17.59 0.68 -2.65
CA HIS A 716 16.37 1.42 -2.96
C HIS A 716 15.62 1.83 -1.69
N SER A 717 14.96 2.99 -1.71
CA SER A 717 14.13 3.44 -0.60
C SER A 717 12.86 4.16 -1.04
N THR A 718 11.72 3.75 -0.47
CA THR A 718 10.42 4.46 -0.58
C THR A 718 10.01 5.13 0.75
N ALA A 719 10.88 5.13 1.76
CA ALA A 719 10.57 5.61 3.11
C ALA A 719 10.32 7.12 3.19
N THR A 720 9.41 7.52 4.09
CA THR A 720 9.14 8.94 4.36
C THR A 720 10.05 9.48 5.47
N LEU A 721 10.73 10.60 5.20
CA LEU A 721 11.66 11.24 6.12
C LEU A 721 11.13 12.59 6.59
N GLU A 722 11.29 12.88 7.88
CA GLU A 722 10.96 14.17 8.48
C GLU A 722 12.05 14.64 9.45
N HIS A 723 12.42 15.91 9.39
CA HIS A 723 13.29 16.55 10.38
C HIS A 723 12.71 17.87 10.92
N THR A 724 12.61 17.96 12.24
CA THR A 724 11.93 19.06 12.95
C THR A 724 12.84 19.86 13.91
N GLY A 725 14.15 19.58 13.97
CA GLY A 725 15.10 20.15 14.93
C GLY A 725 16.05 21.24 14.41
N THR A 726 16.77 21.93 15.33
CA THR A 726 17.82 22.92 15.02
C THR A 726 19.11 22.65 15.85
N PRO A 727 20.34 22.97 15.38
CA PRO A 727 20.77 23.40 14.04
C PRO A 727 21.82 22.48 13.34
N VAL A 728 21.93 22.65 12.01
CA VAL A 728 22.93 22.16 11.03
C VAL A 728 23.00 20.66 10.77
N GLY A 729 22.53 20.25 9.60
CA GLY A 729 22.69 18.90 9.10
C GLY A 729 22.28 18.71 7.64
N ALA A 730 22.51 17.51 7.13
CA ALA A 730 22.21 17.08 5.77
C ALA A 730 21.15 15.97 5.78
N ILE A 731 20.12 16.14 4.95
CA ILE A 731 19.05 15.14 4.76
C ILE A 731 19.07 14.68 3.32
N GLY A 732 19.18 13.38 3.09
CA GLY A 732 19.04 12.77 1.76
C GLY A 732 17.96 11.71 1.74
N GLY A 733 17.21 11.59 0.65
CA GLY A 733 16.20 10.54 0.51
C GLY A 733 16.79 9.11 0.54
N LEU A 734 18.07 8.92 0.26
CA LEU A 734 18.79 7.67 0.51
C LEU A 734 19.90 7.84 1.56
N ILE A 735 20.76 8.86 1.41
CA ILE A 735 21.95 9.04 2.25
C ILE A 735 22.04 10.49 2.77
N GLY A 736 22.22 10.68 4.08
CA GLY A 736 22.36 12.02 4.65
C GLY A 736 23.64 12.70 4.19
N TYR A 737 24.77 12.06 4.44
CA TYR A 737 26.12 12.58 4.14
C TYR A 737 26.99 11.47 3.56
N ALA A 738 27.74 11.75 2.50
CA ALA A 738 28.64 10.78 1.85
C ALA A 738 30.03 11.39 1.54
N GLU A 739 31.09 10.67 1.86
CA GLU A 739 32.50 11.06 1.61
C GLU A 739 33.33 9.82 1.23
N PHE A 740 34.23 9.94 0.25
CA PHE A 740 34.98 8.81 -0.33
C PHE A 740 34.07 7.62 -0.70
N ALA A 741 32.85 7.90 -1.16
CA ALA A 741 31.79 6.92 -1.37
C ALA A 741 31.62 6.56 -2.84
N ASN A 742 31.52 5.27 -3.17
CA ASN A 742 31.13 4.81 -4.50
C ASN A 742 29.70 4.26 -4.46
N ILE A 743 28.77 4.95 -5.11
CA ILE A 743 27.35 4.60 -5.07
C ILE A 743 26.87 4.36 -6.49
N SER A 744 26.24 3.21 -6.74
CA SER A 744 25.73 2.87 -8.07
C SER A 744 24.40 2.14 -8.06
N ASN A 745 23.65 2.26 -9.16
CA ASN A 745 22.40 1.53 -9.41
C ASN A 745 21.38 1.66 -8.27
N SER A 746 21.27 2.82 -7.64
CA SER A 746 20.51 2.99 -6.40
C SER A 746 19.50 4.13 -6.52
N SER A 747 18.42 4.08 -5.73
CA SER A 747 17.35 5.08 -5.84
C SER A 747 16.63 5.47 -4.56
N SER A 748 15.97 6.63 -4.61
CA SER A 748 15.07 7.14 -3.57
C SER A 748 13.78 7.69 -4.17
N GLU A 749 12.64 7.35 -3.56
CA GLU A 749 11.30 7.73 -4.04
C GLU A 749 10.38 8.26 -2.94
N GLY A 750 10.74 8.08 -1.67
CA GLY A 750 9.94 8.51 -0.54
C GLY A 750 9.90 10.03 -0.34
N ASN A 751 8.90 10.50 0.40
CA ASN A 751 8.72 11.93 0.69
C ASN A 751 9.76 12.39 1.71
N VAL A 752 10.37 13.56 1.50
CA VAL A 752 11.31 14.16 2.47
C VAL A 752 10.82 15.54 2.85
N THR A 753 10.46 15.70 4.11
CA THR A 753 9.97 16.97 4.66
C THR A 753 10.95 17.56 5.65
N LYS A 754 11.21 18.86 5.48
CA LYS A 754 12.09 19.64 6.34
C LYS A 754 11.34 20.86 6.88
N ALA A 755 11.43 21.09 8.20
CA ALA A 755 10.74 22.19 8.86
C ALA A 755 11.66 23.35 9.32
N THR A 756 12.99 23.26 9.16
CA THR A 756 13.95 24.17 9.83
C THR A 756 14.93 24.87 8.89
N ALA A 757 15.41 26.07 9.25
CA ALA A 757 16.35 26.84 8.43
C ALA A 757 17.79 26.28 8.46
N ASN A 758 18.56 26.53 7.39
CA ASN A 758 20.01 26.26 7.28
C ASN A 758 20.48 24.78 7.16
N MET A 759 19.62 23.85 6.73
CA MET A 759 20.03 22.49 6.35
C MET A 759 20.10 22.28 4.83
N THR A 760 20.88 21.30 4.38
CA THR A 760 20.93 20.81 3.00
C THR A 760 19.94 19.65 2.83
N LEU A 761 19.18 19.66 1.73
CA LEU A 761 18.21 18.62 1.40
C LEU A 761 18.44 18.14 -0.03
N GLY A 762 18.72 16.85 -0.17
CA GLY A 762 18.81 16.19 -1.47
C GLY A 762 17.76 15.11 -1.63
N GLY A 763 17.21 14.95 -2.83
CA GLY A 763 16.31 13.84 -3.09
C GLY A 763 17.00 12.48 -2.96
N PHE A 764 18.29 12.39 -3.29
CA PHE A 764 19.12 11.20 -3.13
C PHE A 764 20.14 11.36 -1.98
N ILE A 765 20.99 12.39 -2.05
CA ILE A 765 22.07 12.65 -1.07
C ILE A 765 21.95 14.06 -0.50
N GLY A 766 21.95 14.21 0.82
CA GLY A 766 21.92 15.53 1.46
C GLY A 766 23.17 16.36 1.18
N GLU A 767 24.33 15.81 1.51
CA GLU A 767 25.64 16.40 1.24
C GLU A 767 26.62 15.36 0.70
N LEU A 768 27.28 15.69 -0.40
CA LEU A 768 28.26 14.83 -1.06
C LEU A 768 29.64 15.50 -1.04
N GLN A 769 30.62 14.80 -0.50
CA GLN A 769 31.99 15.29 -0.33
C GLN A 769 33.00 14.61 -1.24
N ALA A 770 34.20 15.21 -1.32
CA ALA A 770 35.31 14.83 -2.19
C ALA A 770 35.66 13.34 -2.16
N GLY A 771 36.19 12.85 -3.28
CA GLY A 771 36.56 11.45 -3.48
C GLY A 771 35.39 10.50 -3.70
N SER A 772 34.17 11.01 -3.86
CA SER A 772 32.97 10.21 -4.10
C SER A 772 32.64 10.09 -5.60
N THR A 773 32.15 8.90 -5.99
CA THR A 773 31.63 8.60 -7.34
C THR A 773 30.19 8.11 -7.25
N ILE A 774 29.28 8.80 -7.94
CA ILE A 774 27.85 8.45 -8.04
C ILE A 774 27.54 8.10 -9.49
N SER A 775 26.99 6.91 -9.75
CA SER A 775 26.69 6.46 -11.12
C SER A 775 25.36 5.72 -11.22
N GLN A 776 24.59 5.91 -12.30
CA GLN A 776 23.36 5.13 -12.54
C GLN A 776 22.36 5.19 -11.37
N CYS A 777 22.26 6.34 -10.70
CA CYS A 777 21.39 6.53 -9.54
C CYS A 777 20.26 7.50 -9.87
N TYR A 778 19.14 7.40 -9.15
CA TYR A 778 18.03 8.33 -9.37
C TYR A 778 17.22 8.70 -8.14
N SER A 779 16.57 9.86 -8.19
CA SER A 779 15.58 10.28 -7.20
C SER A 779 14.26 10.67 -7.87
N ASN A 780 13.16 10.12 -7.36
CA ASN A 780 11.78 10.52 -7.69
C ASN A 780 11.05 11.08 -6.45
N ALA A 781 11.78 11.42 -5.39
CA ALA A 781 11.24 11.89 -4.12
C ALA A 781 10.39 13.16 -4.23
N THR A 782 9.44 13.35 -3.33
CA THR A 782 8.82 14.67 -3.12
C THR A 782 9.55 15.39 -1.99
N LEU A 783 10.14 16.56 -2.28
CA LEU A 783 10.92 17.36 -1.34
C LEU A 783 10.11 18.57 -0.92
N LYS A 784 9.80 18.67 0.38
CA LYS A 784 9.07 19.79 0.95
C LYS A 784 9.92 20.51 1.97
N ASN A 785 10.07 21.82 1.81
CA ASN A 785 10.72 22.67 2.81
C ASN A 785 9.98 23.98 3.01
N THR A 786 9.68 24.31 4.26
CA THR A 786 8.97 25.54 4.60
C THR A 786 9.90 26.68 5.03
N ASN A 787 11.19 26.42 5.28
CA ASN A 787 12.12 27.38 5.88
C ASN A 787 13.57 27.25 5.34
N GLY A 788 14.00 28.12 4.41
CA GLY A 788 15.40 28.39 4.05
C GLY A 788 16.35 27.22 3.69
N GLY A 789 17.59 27.52 3.30
CA GLY A 789 18.65 26.51 3.02
C GLY A 789 18.81 26.13 1.54
N PHE A 790 19.42 24.96 1.30
CA PHE A 790 19.85 24.48 -0.02
C PHE A 790 19.13 23.18 -0.37
N ILE A 791 18.40 23.17 -1.48
CA ILE A 791 17.64 22.00 -1.93
C ILE A 791 18.01 21.61 -3.35
N GLY A 792 18.43 20.37 -3.53
CA GLY A 792 18.66 19.78 -4.84
C GLY A 792 17.75 18.58 -5.06
N GLY A 793 17.15 18.49 -6.24
CA GLY A 793 16.29 17.34 -6.56
C GLY A 793 17.04 16.00 -6.49
N PHE A 794 18.35 15.99 -6.69
CA PHE A 794 19.22 14.84 -6.51
C PHE A 794 20.18 15.02 -5.32
N ILE A 795 21.03 16.06 -5.33
CA ILE A 795 22.04 16.31 -4.29
C ILE A 795 21.80 17.67 -3.64
N GLY A 796 21.71 17.75 -2.32
CA GLY A 796 21.55 19.02 -1.61
C GLY A 796 22.74 19.95 -1.84
N SER A 797 23.93 19.54 -1.37
CA SER A 797 25.17 20.28 -1.58
C SER A 797 26.36 19.41 -1.93
N LEU A 798 27.33 20.01 -2.61
CA LEU A 798 28.59 19.42 -3.04
C LEU A 798 29.74 20.11 -2.30
N ASP A 799 30.63 19.35 -1.70
CA ASP A 799 31.84 19.86 -1.05
C ASP A 799 33.09 19.18 -1.58
N ASP A 800 33.82 19.88 -2.45
CA ASP A 800 35.07 19.38 -3.04
C ASP A 800 36.33 19.92 -2.34
N ARG A 801 36.17 20.54 -1.17
CA ARG A 801 37.29 21.08 -0.39
C ARG A 801 38.13 19.91 0.15
N ASN A 802 39.41 19.87 -0.24
CA ASN A 802 40.47 19.04 0.34
C ASN A 802 40.47 17.52 0.02
N MET A 803 40.79 17.18 -1.25
CA MET A 803 41.32 15.88 -1.76
C MET A 803 40.31 14.97 -2.49
N GLY A 804 40.42 14.90 -3.82
CA GLY A 804 39.76 13.90 -4.67
C GLY A 804 38.77 14.50 -5.70
N GLU A 805 38.60 13.84 -6.84
CA GLU A 805 37.54 14.21 -7.80
C GLU A 805 36.17 13.76 -7.28
N LEU A 806 35.15 14.58 -7.52
CA LEU A 806 33.74 14.29 -7.31
C LEU A 806 33.12 13.98 -8.66
N ILE A 807 32.70 12.73 -8.89
CA ILE A 807 32.18 12.30 -10.18
C ILE A 807 30.71 11.90 -10.01
N ILE A 808 29.83 12.56 -10.76
CA ILE A 808 28.41 12.19 -10.84
C ILE A 808 28.10 11.91 -12.30
N GLU A 809 27.66 10.69 -12.61
CA GLU A 809 27.35 10.30 -13.98
C GLU A 809 26.13 9.40 -14.14
N ASP A 810 25.52 9.44 -15.33
CA ASP A 810 24.41 8.57 -15.71
C ASP A 810 23.25 8.58 -14.70
N SER A 811 23.04 9.70 -14.01
CA SER A 811 22.12 9.81 -12.88
C SER A 811 21.06 10.89 -13.11
N TYR A 812 19.89 10.74 -12.50
CA TYR A 812 18.79 11.67 -12.75
C TYR A 812 17.91 12.00 -11.54
N SER A 813 17.27 13.15 -11.61
CA SER A 813 16.23 13.56 -10.66
C SER A 813 14.93 13.88 -11.38
N ARG A 814 13.85 13.23 -10.97
CA ARG A 814 12.46 13.61 -11.27
C ARG A 814 11.73 14.07 -10.00
N SER A 815 12.50 14.47 -8.98
CA SER A 815 11.95 14.84 -7.69
C SER A 815 11.03 16.07 -7.77
N ASN A 816 9.87 16.02 -7.13
CA ASN A 816 8.96 17.15 -7.04
C ASN A 816 9.36 18.04 -5.85
N ILE A 817 9.75 19.28 -6.11
CA ILE A 817 10.28 20.21 -5.11
C ILE A 817 9.23 21.28 -4.81
N ILE A 818 8.84 21.40 -3.53
CA ILE A 818 7.84 22.36 -3.04
C ILE A 818 8.46 23.18 -1.91
N VAL A 819 8.69 24.48 -2.16
CA VAL A 819 9.38 25.37 -1.21
C VAL A 819 8.75 26.76 -1.09
N THR A 820 9.12 27.51 -0.05
CA THR A 820 8.77 28.92 0.16
C THR A 820 9.78 29.89 -0.49
N SER A 821 9.47 31.19 -0.56
CA SER A 821 10.07 32.22 -1.44
C SER A 821 11.54 32.61 -1.22
N ASP A 822 12.33 31.85 -0.45
CA ASP A 822 13.65 32.28 0.02
C ASP A 822 14.66 31.12 0.12
N VAL A 823 14.28 29.95 -0.40
CA VAL A 823 15.11 28.74 -0.50
C VAL A 823 15.90 28.74 -1.81
N LYS A 824 17.19 28.35 -1.78
CA LYS A 824 17.97 28.12 -3.01
C LYS A 824 17.69 26.72 -3.54
N VAL A 825 17.23 26.63 -4.79
CA VAL A 825 16.75 25.35 -5.36
C VAL A 825 17.41 25.08 -6.70
N GLY A 826 17.89 23.85 -6.89
CA GLY A 826 18.25 23.31 -8.20
C GLY A 826 17.57 21.98 -8.48
N GLY A 827 17.16 21.74 -9.73
CA GLY A 827 16.49 20.49 -10.11
C GLY A 827 17.37 19.24 -9.96
N PHE A 828 18.70 19.39 -10.06
CA PHE A 828 19.66 18.33 -9.81
C PHE A 828 20.45 18.56 -8.52
N PHE A 829 21.15 19.69 -8.40
CA PHE A 829 21.89 20.05 -7.19
C PHE A 829 21.67 21.50 -6.77
N SER A 830 21.84 21.84 -5.48
CA SER A 830 21.61 23.23 -5.03
C SER A 830 22.86 24.09 -4.96
N TYR A 831 23.91 23.61 -4.29
CA TYR A 831 25.07 24.43 -3.93
C TYR A 831 26.37 23.63 -4.01
N ALA A 832 27.45 24.28 -4.44
CA ALA A 832 28.79 23.72 -4.41
C ALA A 832 29.73 24.67 -3.65
N PHE A 833 30.43 24.14 -2.65
CA PHE A 833 31.45 24.89 -1.93
C PHE A 833 32.65 25.20 -2.84
N TYR A 834 33.33 26.31 -2.56
CA TYR A 834 34.47 26.80 -3.35
C TYR A 834 35.80 26.24 -2.84
N ASP A 835 36.57 25.60 -3.72
CA ASP A 835 38.01 25.34 -3.52
C ASP A 835 38.84 26.59 -3.81
N THR A 836 39.54 27.09 -2.79
CA THR A 836 40.46 28.24 -2.88
C THR A 836 41.64 28.03 -3.83
N ASN A 837 41.91 26.78 -4.24
CA ASN A 837 42.99 26.44 -5.18
C ASN A 837 42.56 26.52 -6.66
N GLY A 838 41.27 26.76 -6.95
CA GLY A 838 40.78 27.02 -8.29
C GLY A 838 40.77 25.82 -9.26
N ASN A 839 40.72 24.59 -8.74
CA ASN A 839 40.65 23.35 -9.53
C ASN A 839 39.19 22.97 -9.87
N TYR A 840 39.00 22.26 -10.99
CA TYR A 840 37.72 21.65 -11.38
C TYR A 840 37.62 20.22 -10.83
N ASN A 841 37.32 20.08 -9.55
CA ASN A 841 37.27 18.76 -8.91
C ASN A 841 35.90 18.10 -9.05
N THR A 842 34.85 18.86 -9.41
CA THR A 842 33.49 18.33 -9.58
C THR A 842 33.12 18.13 -11.05
N ILE A 843 32.66 16.93 -11.40
CA ILE A 843 32.36 16.51 -12.76
C ILE A 843 30.98 15.86 -12.87
N PHE A 844 30.10 16.47 -13.66
CA PHE A 844 28.82 15.90 -14.09
C PHE A 844 28.92 15.38 -15.52
N ARG A 845 28.51 14.14 -15.78
CA ARG A 845 28.41 13.54 -17.12
C ARG A 845 27.09 12.81 -17.31
N ARG A 846 26.35 13.10 -18.38
CA ARG A 846 25.13 12.34 -18.73
C ARG A 846 24.07 12.32 -17.61
N ASN A 847 23.87 13.46 -16.95
CA ASN A 847 22.87 13.59 -15.88
C ASN A 847 21.67 14.44 -16.32
N TYR A 848 20.51 14.25 -15.70
CA TYR A 848 19.39 15.14 -15.96
C TYR A 848 18.45 15.43 -14.79
N ALA A 849 17.78 16.59 -14.88
CA ALA A 849 16.68 16.97 -13.98
C ALA A 849 15.38 17.20 -14.76
N ALA A 850 14.29 16.58 -14.32
CA ALA A 850 12.97 16.69 -14.96
C ALA A 850 11.80 16.70 -13.95
N GLY A 851 12.10 16.99 -12.68
CA GLY A 851 11.11 17.11 -11.62
C GLY A 851 10.48 18.49 -11.55
N THR A 852 9.28 18.59 -10.99
CA THR A 852 8.60 19.89 -10.84
C THR A 852 9.24 20.73 -9.75
N ILE A 853 9.35 22.05 -9.95
CA ILE A 853 9.84 22.97 -8.92
C ILE A 853 8.80 24.08 -8.68
N THR A 854 8.36 24.22 -7.43
CA THR A 854 7.38 25.23 -7.00
C THR A 854 7.97 26.09 -5.88
N GLY A 855 8.20 27.39 -6.16
CA GLY A 855 8.72 28.38 -5.21
C GLY A 855 10.26 28.42 -5.10
N GLY A 856 10.81 29.41 -4.40
CA GLY A 856 12.26 29.55 -4.15
C GLY A 856 13.02 30.43 -5.17
N ALA A 857 14.34 30.57 -4.97
CA ALA A 857 15.28 31.18 -5.90
C ALA A 857 15.90 30.08 -6.78
N LEU A 858 15.52 30.08 -8.05
CA LEU A 858 15.51 28.88 -8.87
C LEU A 858 16.68 28.82 -9.87
N GLY A 859 17.22 27.61 -10.05
CA GLY A 859 17.94 27.23 -11.26
C GLY A 859 17.53 25.82 -11.72
N GLY A 860 17.53 25.58 -13.02
CA GLY A 860 16.97 24.38 -13.62
C GLY A 860 17.76 23.11 -13.31
N PHE A 861 19.09 23.14 -13.49
CA PHE A 861 19.97 22.01 -13.16
C PHE A 861 20.69 22.24 -11.83
N GLY A 862 21.39 23.38 -11.69
CA GLY A 862 22.04 23.82 -10.45
C GLY A 862 21.22 24.91 -9.74
N GLY A 863 21.42 25.13 -8.45
CA GLY A 863 20.75 26.21 -7.72
C GLY A 863 21.30 27.59 -8.05
N LEU A 864 20.48 28.64 -7.88
CA LEU A 864 20.89 30.03 -8.11
C LEU A 864 21.83 30.52 -6.99
N VAL A 865 23.13 30.59 -7.29
CA VAL A 865 24.17 30.98 -6.32
C VAL A 865 25.10 32.04 -6.92
N THR A 866 25.27 33.16 -6.21
CA THR A 866 26.32 34.15 -6.47
C THR A 866 27.58 33.80 -5.67
N GLU A 867 28.76 34.01 -6.27
CA GLU A 867 30.11 33.79 -5.73
C GLU A 867 30.28 33.98 -4.20
N PRO A 868 31.17 33.18 -3.54
CA PRO A 868 32.10 32.20 -4.12
C PRO A 868 31.45 30.83 -4.39
N PHE A 869 31.69 30.24 -5.58
CA PHE A 869 31.15 28.93 -6.01
C PHE A 869 32.25 28.00 -6.56
N GLY A 870 32.19 26.68 -6.28
CA GLY A 870 33.17 25.70 -6.76
C GLY A 870 33.20 25.52 -8.29
N LYS A 871 34.37 25.26 -8.89
CA LYS A 871 34.45 25.09 -10.35
C LYS A 871 33.92 23.71 -10.78
N ILE A 872 32.92 23.70 -11.67
CA ILE A 872 32.23 22.47 -12.09
C ILE A 872 32.42 22.21 -13.59
N LYS A 873 32.67 20.96 -13.96
CA LYS A 873 32.58 20.48 -15.35
C LYS A 873 31.23 19.82 -15.56
N ILE A 874 30.45 20.29 -16.53
CA ILE A 874 29.17 19.68 -16.90
C ILE A 874 29.26 19.27 -18.37
N LYS A 875 29.07 17.97 -18.62
CA LYS A 875 29.11 17.39 -19.95
C LYS A 875 27.87 16.52 -20.19
N ASP A 876 27.30 16.60 -21.39
CA ASP A 876 26.18 15.74 -21.83
C ASP A 876 24.99 15.72 -20.86
N SER A 877 24.79 16.78 -20.07
CA SER A 877 23.76 16.85 -19.03
C SER A 877 22.74 17.94 -19.34
N PHE A 878 21.49 17.74 -18.95
CA PHE A 878 20.38 18.64 -19.31
C PHE A 878 19.34 18.77 -18.19
N TRP A 879 18.43 19.74 -18.31
CA TRP A 879 17.22 19.79 -17.51
C TRP A 879 16.01 20.12 -18.40
N ASP A 880 14.84 19.67 -17.99
CA ASP A 880 13.58 20.00 -18.67
C ASP A 880 13.08 21.36 -18.18
N THR A 881 13.15 22.37 -19.05
CA THR A 881 12.77 23.75 -18.76
C THR A 881 11.27 23.94 -18.52
N VAL A 882 10.44 23.01 -18.98
CA VAL A 882 8.98 23.06 -18.81
C VAL A 882 8.59 22.56 -17.43
N THR A 883 9.06 21.37 -17.05
CA THR A 883 8.70 20.76 -15.76
C THR A 883 9.39 21.46 -14.60
N THR A 884 10.66 21.87 -14.75
CA THR A 884 11.36 22.65 -13.72
C THR A 884 10.89 24.11 -13.63
N ASN A 885 10.10 24.58 -14.61
CA ASN A 885 9.68 25.97 -14.76
C ASN A 885 10.85 26.96 -14.83
N GLU A 886 12.03 26.52 -15.33
CA GLU A 886 13.25 27.33 -15.35
C GLU A 886 14.05 27.26 -16.65
N THR A 887 14.52 28.42 -17.10
CA THR A 887 15.34 28.56 -18.31
C THR A 887 16.81 28.84 -18.01
N PHE A 888 17.15 29.10 -16.75
CA PHE A 888 18.53 29.37 -16.32
C PHE A 888 19.16 28.14 -15.68
N LEU A 889 20.43 27.87 -15.98
CA LEU A 889 21.21 26.80 -15.35
C LEU A 889 21.35 26.99 -13.83
N GLY A 890 21.29 28.25 -13.36
CA GLY A 890 21.51 28.65 -11.96
C GLY A 890 22.93 29.17 -11.65
N MET A 891 23.87 29.14 -12.62
CA MET A 891 25.31 29.39 -12.38
C MET A 891 25.90 30.52 -13.26
N TYR A 892 26.96 31.19 -12.79
CA TYR A 892 27.70 32.20 -13.57
C TYR A 892 28.63 31.55 -14.62
N SER A 893 28.75 32.18 -15.80
CA SER A 893 29.40 31.57 -16.99
C SER A 893 30.92 31.42 -16.93
N GLY A 894 31.61 31.99 -15.94
CA GLY A 894 33.06 31.90 -15.79
C GLY A 894 33.57 30.58 -15.19
N ASP A 895 32.68 29.85 -14.50
CA ASP A 895 33.04 28.73 -13.62
C ASP A 895 32.58 27.36 -14.14
N VAL A 896 32.08 27.33 -15.38
CA VAL A 896 31.58 26.12 -16.04
C VAL A 896 32.28 25.92 -17.38
N VAL A 897 32.94 24.77 -17.56
CA VAL A 897 33.43 24.33 -18.87
C VAL A 897 32.33 23.49 -19.50
N ASN A 898 31.60 24.09 -20.45
CA ASN A 898 30.35 23.53 -20.99
C ASN A 898 30.52 22.79 -22.32
N ASP A 899 29.91 21.61 -22.38
CA ASP A 899 29.36 21.00 -23.60
C ASP A 899 27.88 20.67 -23.29
N LEU A 900 27.08 21.73 -23.04
CA LEU A 900 25.69 21.64 -22.58
C LEU A 900 24.72 21.72 -23.77
N ALA A 901 23.87 20.71 -23.92
CA ALA A 901 22.74 20.74 -24.84
C ALA A 901 21.46 21.14 -24.07
N LEU A 902 20.81 22.23 -24.50
CA LEU A 902 19.49 22.65 -24.05
C LEU A 902 18.41 21.83 -24.79
N TYR A 903 17.43 21.27 -24.07
CA TYR A 903 16.25 20.64 -24.67
C TYR A 903 14.97 21.17 -24.02
N GLY A 904 14.08 21.80 -24.80
CA GLY A 904 12.76 22.23 -24.31
C GLY A 904 12.16 23.51 -24.90
N SER A 905 11.85 23.53 -26.20
CA SER A 905 10.67 24.23 -26.76
C SER A 905 10.46 23.80 -28.23
N PRO A 906 9.24 23.49 -28.69
CA PRO A 906 8.97 23.14 -30.09
C PRO A 906 9.12 24.32 -31.09
N THR A 907 9.51 25.53 -30.66
CA THR A 907 9.37 26.73 -31.50
C THR A 907 10.60 27.65 -31.62
N THR A 908 11.80 27.30 -31.14
CA THR A 908 12.98 28.14 -31.43
C THR A 908 14.25 27.34 -31.71
N ASN A 909 14.76 27.48 -32.94
CA ASN A 909 16.09 27.04 -33.36
C ASN A 909 17.16 27.80 -32.57
N TYR A 910 18.05 27.10 -31.86
CA TYR A 910 19.31 27.66 -31.37
C TYR A 910 20.50 26.98 -32.06
N ILE A 911 21.46 27.81 -32.46
CA ILE A 911 22.65 27.46 -33.23
C ILE A 911 23.72 26.93 -32.27
N ILE A 912 24.18 25.70 -32.52
CA ILE A 912 25.39 25.13 -31.87
C ILE A 912 26.62 25.60 -32.68
N PRO A 913 27.69 26.14 -32.06
CA PRO A 913 28.98 26.27 -32.73
C PRO A 913 29.53 24.87 -33.04
N GLN A 914 29.67 24.56 -34.32
CA GLN A 914 30.17 23.27 -34.80
C GLN A 914 31.58 22.96 -34.28
N GLU A 915 31.77 21.81 -33.65
CA GLU A 915 32.90 20.92 -33.97
C GLU A 915 32.41 19.47 -34.14
N ASN A 916 32.45 19.05 -35.40
CA ASN A 916 32.30 17.70 -35.98
C ASN A 916 32.26 16.50 -35.02
N ASN A 917 31.07 16.05 -34.62
CA ASN A 917 30.60 14.66 -34.73
C ASN A 917 29.20 14.49 -34.13
N THR A 918 28.17 14.61 -34.97
CA THR A 918 26.79 14.28 -34.62
C THR A 918 26.63 12.78 -34.38
N ARG A 919 26.69 12.35 -33.11
CA ARG A 919 26.02 11.12 -32.67
C ARG A 919 24.61 11.48 -32.23
N LYS A 920 23.61 11.04 -33.01
CA LYS A 920 22.24 10.90 -32.51
C LYS A 920 22.27 9.80 -31.45
N ILE A 921 22.11 10.17 -30.19
CA ILE A 921 21.73 9.21 -29.14
C ILE A 921 20.21 9.07 -29.26
N ASN A 922 19.76 7.94 -29.81
CA ASN A 922 18.37 7.54 -29.68
C ASN A 922 18.21 6.98 -28.26
N PHE A 923 17.28 7.55 -27.49
CA PHE A 923 16.75 6.94 -26.27
C PHE A 923 15.71 5.90 -26.65
#